data_AF-A0A8H5HFZ2-F1
#
_entry.id   AF-A0A8H5HFZ2-F1
#
_cell.length_a   1.000
_cell.length_b   1.000
_cell.length_c   1.000
_cell.angle_alpha   90.00
_cell.angle_beta   90.00
_cell.angle_gamma   90.00
#
_symmetry.space_group_name_H-M   'P 1'
#
loop_
_entity.id
_entity.type
_entity.pdbx_description
1 polymer ?
#
loop_
_entity_poly.entity_id
_entity_poly.type
_entity_poly.pdbx_seq_one_letter_code
_entity_poly.pdbx_strand_id
1 'polypeptide(L)'
;MLSCTRRHRLQILSKRIFKNSHSCCRSLATSSNAEQSATNPVEYCKDLVRNHDYEGFLTSHFYPMDVRGGYFALKAFSVELAMVQEHVSNHTIGKMRMQFWRDAIKGINEGKPPRHPIALALHETSQRANLSAYHLKRIVDARDAELNTPTHLTGDSLIAHAESTSSTVLYLLLSLLSLPSSALSHAASHLGAAQTITTLIRALPFHAKNGRMIIPAEITAKHGVKQEDVFRYGPSAEGIEDAVFEFATLANDHLLTARDMLKEEGMGGKVPPRAMPVFMAGVPIGNFLGRLEKANFDAFTPGLQLKDWKLPWQMWRSYYKRHRRPNLLGHGRPHFIRYLCHQHNNPILLVAGLADEQPFVLAAAYVLLRFLHSLADPRPRAEVTTMERLCDEVIQLIFYELVDPGPLTLVSKRFHRFSQDPYVRAHYFLTHYGPTEAMFYALGRGKILTERVLDILLTSGAHLSRYLIQVSMHHYFFAQSHFVKTPWVRNIPLGVFTYFLKLAVDMYGDIPRGKGEDDGSLFNTFLKESRLTPTLKSVGWETIKEILETYNFIPFCNKDPLMSQFPLALAIEPRLLPYAVKNGFNMDSKYRDFVFRKMFERPTSTSETLPEEIAHNVRELCKLDPTMFVSRTVAAEVCMEAKVNIGGYSALKTLDKSGDLRFELATLVEDLIKTFIKTRSICWPTTIETLRYLYADFPSSDPTVRLVILITFFSATENLHCSPSAIHVKLEALNLIPLTRKDVLNILVNPFVDRYQVLLDYAQWGMGEKEHGAKGMTMKEFKELVGEIISRCLEVACKGKLLKKLQEGYPFVSDAILAAVLEKHQIDIEDLPAWEDREACGRFEARLCRDYTKYAFDGGDDMFKEGGEGETSGDRKEVVQSDESMEGDDEESDHGEADASMDLGSISQESLTTMIRHDEVAPVRARRRMQYLSGLWIDSSGKLPYPHDPLPVGRWIKTEFGPRSRITSIFMTHAVINDNANMLHNFFLCTGDTYRGSSFMRVPVTLKHFQMLARLGKTPNLFMYHEIEEGTEFYIDEEDYLQADKVEGKRKAVKAETASAPLCSSSRVKQESPSSSTSGVRRRKRPRRSATSVKSYAVPDSDDEAIADEEDIVTRPRPVESHVQKWITHLGELLKEEQRKFRDKKKKMEMLSEPGTKARVTKSDFFKSLSSNLRNLRRAEDEKRMSLYGPEILQDEFSDDDDDDDYRQKARTKKRKTTKSS
;
A
#
# COMPACT_ATOMS: atom_id res chain seq x y z
N MET A 1 -15.04 59.75 61.51
CA MET A 1 -15.36 60.56 60.32
C MET A 1 -14.06 61.07 59.70
N LEU A 2 -13.89 61.37 58.41
CA LEU A 2 -14.53 61.03 57.13
C LEU A 2 -13.58 61.64 56.05
N SER A 3 -13.32 61.11 54.85
CA SER A 3 -13.31 59.74 54.29
C SER A 3 -12.66 59.83 52.89
N CYS A 4 -11.40 59.43 52.72
CA CYS A 4 -10.91 58.09 52.38
C CYS A 4 -10.64 57.91 50.86
N THR A 5 -9.42 57.54 50.47
CA THR A 5 -8.90 57.68 49.09
C THR A 5 -7.78 56.68 48.75
N ARG A 6 -7.70 56.20 47.48
CA ARG A 6 -6.47 55.88 46.68
C ARG A 6 -6.88 55.32 45.28
N ARG A 7 -6.35 55.86 44.16
CA ARG A 7 -5.20 55.38 43.31
C ARG A 7 -5.42 54.01 42.64
N HIS A 8 -5.07 53.74 41.37
CA HIS A 8 -4.41 54.52 40.30
C HIS A 8 -4.67 53.87 38.89
N ARG A 9 -4.62 54.60 37.75
CA ARG A 9 -3.53 54.69 36.72
C ARG A 9 -2.95 53.34 36.21
N LEU A 10 -2.57 53.12 34.94
CA LEU A 10 -2.44 54.01 33.75
C LEU A 10 -2.43 53.21 32.40
N GLN A 11 -2.09 53.90 31.31
CA GLN A 11 -1.84 53.43 29.93
C GLN A 11 -0.65 52.45 29.80
N ILE A 12 -0.37 52.06 28.54
CA ILE A 12 0.81 51.37 27.98
C ILE A 12 0.70 49.84 27.89
N LEU A 13 0.56 49.34 26.65
CA LEU A 13 1.16 48.07 26.24
C LEU A 13 1.41 47.99 24.72
N SER A 14 2.22 48.92 24.18
CA SER A 14 2.81 48.73 22.86
C SER A 14 3.87 47.62 22.89
N LYS A 15 3.94 46.79 21.83
CA LYS A 15 5.12 45.96 21.49
C LYS A 15 5.72 45.12 22.64
N ARG A 16 5.11 43.97 22.94
CA ARG A 16 5.88 42.80 23.42
C ARG A 16 5.73 41.62 22.46
N ILE A 17 6.63 41.60 21.49
CA ILE A 17 6.96 40.41 20.70
C ILE A 17 7.55 39.39 21.68
N PHE A 18 6.78 38.36 22.05
CA PHE A 18 7.28 37.30 22.91
C PHE A 18 8.14 36.31 22.12
N LYS A 19 9.43 36.65 22.00
CA LYS A 19 10.47 35.64 21.78
C LYS A 19 10.64 34.82 23.06
N ASN A 20 10.14 33.59 23.08
CA ASN A 20 10.77 32.55 23.88
C ASN A 20 11.69 31.72 22.96
N SER A 21 12.90 32.25 22.79
CA SER A 21 14.09 31.41 22.65
C SER A 21 14.44 30.86 24.04
N HIS A 22 15.42 29.96 24.09
CA HIS A 22 15.95 29.28 25.28
C HIS A 22 15.09 28.11 25.81
N SER A 23 15.69 26.99 26.21
CA SER A 23 17.01 26.42 25.86
C SER A 23 17.09 24.97 26.35
N CYS A 24 18.10 24.23 25.88
CA CYS A 24 18.55 22.99 26.50
C CYS A 24 18.75 23.17 28.02
N CYS A 25 17.86 22.58 28.82
CA CYS A 25 18.14 22.19 30.19
C CYS A 25 18.45 20.70 30.18
N ARG A 26 19.72 20.33 30.38
CA ARG A 26 20.07 18.93 30.70
C ARG A 26 19.40 18.57 32.04
N SER A 27 18.56 17.55 32.03
CA SER A 27 18.13 16.86 33.24
C SER A 27 18.39 15.37 33.06
N LEU A 28 19.48 14.87 33.66
CA LEU A 28 19.63 13.44 33.91
C LEU A 28 18.65 13.09 35.04
N ALA A 29 17.66 12.27 34.73
CA ALA A 29 16.63 11.84 35.68
C ALA A 29 16.41 10.32 35.61
N THR A 30 17.49 9.55 35.77
CA THR A 30 17.40 8.12 36.06
C THR A 30 17.02 7.90 37.53
N SER A 31 15.79 7.43 37.75
CA SER A 31 15.37 6.65 38.92
C SER A 31 15.77 7.13 40.32
N SER A 32 15.07 8.12 40.88
CA SER A 32 14.70 8.21 42.32
C SER A 32 13.78 9.42 42.56
N ASN A 33 13.13 9.47 43.73
CA ASN A 33 12.16 10.47 44.17
C ASN A 33 10.78 10.46 43.48
N ALA A 34 9.99 9.44 43.81
CA ALA A 34 8.52 9.46 43.71
C ALA A 34 7.87 9.37 45.11
N GLU A 35 8.41 10.13 46.07
CA GLU A 35 7.79 10.30 47.39
C GLU A 35 7.04 11.64 47.47
N GLN A 36 5.94 11.62 48.23
CA GLN A 36 5.28 12.80 48.82
C GLN A 36 4.67 13.83 47.85
N SER A 37 3.72 13.36 47.03
CA SER A 37 2.34 13.84 47.23
C SER A 37 1.33 12.74 46.94
N ALA A 38 0.22 12.70 47.67
CA ALA A 38 -0.89 11.77 47.42
C ALA A 38 -1.79 12.27 46.27
N THR A 39 -1.20 12.54 45.11
CA THR A 39 -1.95 12.93 43.90
C THR A 39 -2.85 11.77 43.48
N ASN A 40 -4.14 12.05 43.27
CA ASN A 40 -5.11 11.05 42.84
C ASN A 40 -4.68 10.46 41.48
N PRO A 41 -4.58 9.12 41.30
CA PRO A 41 -4.16 8.50 40.05
C PRO A 41 -4.96 8.96 38.82
N VAL A 42 -6.27 9.17 38.98
CA VAL A 42 -7.16 9.69 37.91
C VAL A 42 -6.88 11.16 37.60
N GLU A 43 -6.50 11.95 38.61
CA GLU A 43 -6.17 13.38 38.43
C GLU A 43 -4.83 13.56 37.70
N TYR A 44 -3.82 12.75 38.03
CA TYR A 44 -2.59 12.66 37.25
C TYR A 44 -2.87 12.32 35.77
N CYS A 45 -3.68 11.29 35.51
CA CYS A 45 -4.05 10.92 34.14
C CYS A 45 -4.79 12.04 33.40
N LYS A 46 -5.70 12.73 34.08
CA LYS A 46 -6.49 13.86 33.56
C LYS A 46 -5.60 15.03 33.17
N ASP A 47 -4.64 15.44 34.00
CA ASP A 47 -3.77 16.58 33.68
C ASP A 47 -2.67 16.22 32.66
N LEU A 48 -2.19 14.97 32.62
CA LEU A 48 -1.33 14.50 31.53
C LEU A 48 -2.05 14.60 30.17
N VAL A 49 -3.28 14.09 30.10
CA VAL A 49 -4.13 14.22 28.90
C VAL A 49 -4.43 15.67 28.58
N ARG A 50 -4.73 16.52 29.58
CA ARG A 50 -4.99 17.96 29.38
C ARG A 50 -3.83 18.71 28.72
N ASN A 51 -2.60 18.32 29.04
CA ASN A 51 -1.39 18.95 28.53
C ASN A 51 -1.03 18.45 27.11
N HIS A 52 -1.09 17.13 26.88
CA HIS A 52 -0.58 16.50 25.66
C HIS A 52 -1.67 16.09 24.64
N ASP A 53 -2.87 15.72 25.07
CA ASP A 53 -4.04 15.43 24.22
C ASP A 53 -5.23 16.32 24.62
N TYR A 54 -5.10 17.62 24.33
CA TYR A 54 -6.13 18.60 24.66
C TYR A 54 -7.47 18.35 23.93
N GLU A 55 -7.44 17.72 22.75
CA GLU A 55 -8.64 17.36 22.01
C GLU A 55 -9.37 16.19 22.70
N GLY A 56 -8.62 15.21 23.21
CA GLY A 56 -9.10 14.16 24.10
C GLY A 56 -9.57 14.66 25.48
N PHE A 57 -8.97 15.73 26.01
CA PHE A 57 -9.47 16.39 27.22
C PHE A 57 -10.84 17.07 26.98
N LEU A 58 -11.10 17.59 25.78
CA LEU A 58 -12.41 18.12 25.42
C LEU A 58 -13.45 17.00 25.22
N THR A 59 -13.10 15.88 24.57
CA THR A 59 -14.06 14.76 24.39
C THR A 59 -14.49 14.10 25.71
N SER A 60 -13.64 14.10 26.74
CA SER A 60 -13.94 13.48 28.06
C SER A 60 -15.24 14.00 28.70
N HIS A 61 -15.62 15.25 28.38
CA HIS A 61 -16.81 15.90 28.93
C HIS A 61 -18.13 15.28 28.44
N PHE A 62 -18.10 14.50 27.35
CA PHE A 62 -19.27 13.79 26.81
C PHE A 62 -19.42 12.36 27.36
N TYR A 63 -18.41 11.83 28.06
CA TYR A 63 -18.50 10.53 28.75
C TYR A 63 -19.30 10.65 30.06
N PRO A 64 -20.04 9.61 30.49
CA PRO A 64 -20.63 9.55 31.84
C PRO A 64 -19.57 9.71 32.93
N MET A 65 -19.92 10.33 34.07
CA MET A 65 -18.95 10.64 35.14
C MET A 65 -18.16 9.40 35.59
N ASP A 66 -18.86 8.28 35.77
CA ASP A 66 -18.36 7.05 36.40
C ASP A 66 -17.26 6.37 35.56
N VAL A 67 -17.25 6.59 34.25
CA VAL A 67 -16.24 6.07 33.32
C VAL A 67 -15.18 7.09 32.91
N ARG A 68 -15.28 8.36 33.33
CA ARG A 68 -14.26 9.39 33.01
C ARG A 68 -12.87 9.03 33.56
N GLY A 69 -12.81 8.36 34.71
CA GLY A 69 -11.54 7.87 35.27
C GLY A 69 -10.84 6.91 34.31
N GLY A 70 -11.56 5.91 33.81
CA GLY A 70 -11.03 4.95 32.83
C GLY A 70 -10.76 5.54 31.46
N TYR A 71 -11.55 6.52 31.02
CA TYR A 71 -11.27 7.30 29.81
C TYR A 71 -9.90 7.99 29.93
N PHE A 72 -9.65 8.69 31.04
CA PHE A 72 -8.38 9.35 31.28
C PHE A 72 -7.22 8.37 31.46
N ALA A 73 -7.43 7.22 32.11
CA ALA A 73 -6.40 6.18 32.25
C ALA A 73 -5.96 5.62 30.88
N LEU A 74 -6.91 5.27 30.01
CA LEU A 74 -6.64 4.77 28.65
C LEU A 74 -5.97 5.83 27.76
N LYS A 75 -6.42 7.08 27.84
CA LYS A 75 -5.79 8.18 27.10
C LYS A 75 -4.40 8.54 27.63
N ALA A 76 -4.19 8.56 28.94
CA ALA A 76 -2.89 8.80 29.56
C ALA A 76 -1.87 7.71 29.19
N PHE A 77 -2.29 6.44 29.17
CA PHE A 77 -1.49 5.31 28.69
C PHE A 77 -1.10 5.47 27.21
N SER A 78 -2.05 5.83 26.33
CA SER A 78 -1.75 6.10 24.92
C SER A 78 -0.80 7.29 24.71
N VAL A 79 -0.88 8.32 25.56
CA VAL A 79 0.01 9.49 25.53
C VAL A 79 1.41 9.10 26.01
N GLU A 80 1.54 8.44 27.17
CA GLU A 80 2.84 8.04 27.73
C GLU A 80 3.64 7.15 26.77
N LEU A 81 2.98 6.20 26.08
CA LEU A 81 3.63 5.35 25.08
C LEU A 81 4.10 6.14 23.84
N ALA A 82 3.29 7.07 23.33
CA ALA A 82 3.67 7.89 22.17
C ALA A 82 4.87 8.81 22.49
N MET A 83 4.88 9.41 23.68
CA MET A 83 5.97 10.30 24.12
C MET A 83 7.33 9.59 24.30
N VAL A 84 7.40 8.25 24.36
CA VAL A 84 8.68 7.52 24.47
C VAL A 84 9.59 7.84 23.27
N GLN A 85 9.05 7.91 22.05
CA GLN A 85 9.82 8.16 20.82
C GLN A 85 10.34 9.62 20.70
N GLU A 86 9.81 10.53 21.52
CA GLU A 86 10.20 11.94 21.58
C GLU A 86 11.13 12.25 22.75
N HIS A 87 10.86 11.68 23.93
CA HIS A 87 11.67 11.91 25.14
C HIS A 87 12.94 11.08 25.21
N VAL A 88 13.03 9.95 24.49
CA VAL A 88 14.16 9.04 24.59
C VAL A 88 15.07 9.11 23.36
N SER A 89 16.30 9.57 23.59
CA SER A 89 17.35 9.62 22.56
C SER A 89 18.18 8.34 22.43
N ASN A 90 18.04 7.38 23.36
CA ASN A 90 18.75 6.09 23.35
C ASN A 90 17.74 4.95 23.29
N HIS A 91 17.72 4.23 22.16
CA HIS A 91 16.80 3.12 21.85
C HIS A 91 16.64 2.09 22.99
N THR A 92 17.73 1.75 23.68
CA THR A 92 17.72 0.79 24.79
C THR A 92 16.84 1.27 25.95
N ILE A 93 16.87 2.57 26.28
CA ILE A 93 16.00 3.16 27.30
C ILE A 93 14.53 3.14 26.85
N GLY A 94 14.28 3.26 25.53
CA GLY A 94 12.95 3.15 24.94
C GLY A 94 12.39 1.74 25.12
N LYS A 95 13.18 0.72 24.73
CA LYS A 95 12.86 -0.70 24.94
C LYS A 95 12.65 -1.04 26.43
N MET A 96 13.44 -0.48 27.35
CA MET A 96 13.20 -0.64 28.79
C MET A 96 11.85 -0.05 29.25
N ARG A 97 11.42 1.10 28.70
CA ARG A 97 10.08 1.67 28.98
C ARG A 97 8.96 0.81 28.38
N MET A 98 9.12 0.29 27.17
CA MET A 98 8.14 -0.61 26.55
C MET A 98 8.03 -1.93 27.32
N GLN A 99 9.15 -2.49 27.77
CA GLN A 99 9.18 -3.68 28.63
C GLN A 99 8.50 -3.45 29.98
N PHE A 100 8.79 -2.33 30.65
CA PHE A 100 8.05 -1.92 31.86
C PHE A 100 6.54 -1.89 31.62
N TRP A 101 6.07 -1.42 30.46
CA TRP A 101 4.64 -1.42 30.13
C TRP A 101 4.06 -2.80 29.86
N ARG A 102 4.82 -3.73 29.24
CA ARG A 102 4.42 -5.15 29.13
C ARG A 102 4.25 -5.79 30.51
N ASP A 103 5.22 -5.57 31.39
CA ASP A 103 5.21 -6.12 32.76
C ASP A 103 4.13 -5.45 33.63
N ALA A 104 3.85 -4.15 33.41
CA ALA A 104 2.75 -3.45 34.06
C ALA A 104 1.38 -4.00 33.64
N ILE A 105 1.15 -4.28 32.35
CA ILE A 105 -0.09 -4.90 31.85
C ILE A 105 -0.24 -6.31 32.44
N LYS A 106 0.84 -7.09 32.50
CA LYS A 106 0.85 -8.40 33.18
C LYS A 106 0.47 -8.26 34.66
N GLY A 107 1.10 -7.35 35.39
CA GLY A 107 0.79 -7.06 36.80
C GLY A 107 -0.66 -6.62 37.03
N ILE A 108 -1.23 -5.80 36.14
CA ILE A 108 -2.65 -5.40 36.18
C ILE A 108 -3.56 -6.64 36.06
N ASN A 109 -3.28 -7.56 35.13
CA ASN A 109 -4.06 -8.79 34.97
C ASN A 109 -3.91 -9.75 36.17
N GLU A 110 -2.74 -9.76 36.82
CA GLU A 110 -2.46 -10.56 38.02
C GLU A 110 -2.97 -9.92 39.34
N GLY A 111 -3.70 -8.79 39.26
CA GLY A 111 -4.21 -8.07 40.43
C GLY A 111 -3.12 -7.36 41.26
N LYS A 112 -1.92 -7.17 40.68
CA LYS A 112 -0.71 -6.62 41.29
C LYS A 112 -0.14 -5.49 40.40
N PRO A 113 -0.88 -4.38 40.17
CA PRO A 113 -0.36 -3.27 39.38
C PRO A 113 0.89 -2.65 40.01
N PRO A 114 1.88 -2.21 39.22
CA PRO A 114 3.02 -1.46 39.74
C PRO A 114 2.58 -0.11 40.31
N ARG A 115 3.39 0.48 41.20
CA ARG A 115 3.14 1.80 41.83
C ARG A 115 3.37 2.97 40.85
N HIS A 116 2.63 2.98 39.75
CA HIS A 116 2.64 4.02 38.73
C HIS A 116 1.20 4.53 38.53
N PRO A 117 0.92 5.84 38.57
CA PRO A 117 -0.45 6.36 38.65
C PRO A 117 -1.35 5.89 37.50
N ILE A 118 -0.83 5.87 36.27
CA ILE A 118 -1.57 5.37 35.10
C ILE A 118 -1.89 3.87 35.25
N ALA A 119 -0.95 3.05 35.78
CA ALA A 119 -1.17 1.61 35.95
C ALA A 119 -2.20 1.31 37.05
N LEU A 120 -2.19 2.09 38.13
CA LEU A 120 -3.20 2.01 39.20
C LEU A 120 -4.59 2.40 38.68
N ALA A 121 -4.70 3.47 37.89
CA ALA A 121 -5.97 3.91 37.29
C ALA A 121 -6.48 2.92 36.22
N LEU A 122 -5.59 2.30 35.43
CA LEU A 122 -5.95 1.21 34.52
C LEU A 122 -6.47 -0.02 35.27
N HIS A 123 -5.87 -0.39 36.40
CA HIS A 123 -6.33 -1.50 37.24
C HIS A 123 -7.71 -1.24 37.88
N GLU A 124 -7.94 -0.03 38.41
CA GLU A 124 -9.28 0.37 38.88
C GLU A 124 -10.33 0.30 37.75
N THR A 125 -9.90 0.57 36.50
CA THR A 125 -10.76 0.50 35.32
C THR A 125 -11.03 -0.94 34.88
N SER A 126 -10.02 -1.81 34.84
CA SER A 126 -10.18 -3.23 34.47
C SER A 126 -11.01 -4.03 35.49
N GLN A 127 -11.11 -3.55 36.73
CA GLN A 127 -12.06 -4.08 37.72
C GLN A 127 -13.53 -3.69 37.45
N ARG A 128 -13.79 -2.63 36.66
CA ARG A 128 -15.14 -2.10 36.38
C ARG A 128 -15.62 -2.35 34.94
N ALA A 129 -14.70 -2.49 34.00
CA ALA A 129 -14.99 -2.72 32.59
C ALA A 129 -14.04 -3.76 31.99
N ASN A 130 -14.54 -4.56 31.05
CA ASN A 130 -13.76 -5.64 30.42
C ASN A 130 -12.75 -5.07 29.41
N LEU A 131 -11.59 -4.60 29.91
CA LEU A 131 -10.48 -4.13 29.10
C LEU A 131 -9.66 -5.32 28.57
N SER A 132 -9.65 -5.50 27.25
CA SER A 132 -8.85 -6.55 26.62
C SER A 132 -7.35 -6.31 26.79
N ALA A 133 -6.69 -7.17 27.57
CA ALA A 133 -5.24 -7.18 27.75
C ALA A 133 -4.48 -7.32 26.41
N TYR A 134 -5.06 -8.02 25.43
CA TYR A 134 -4.54 -8.11 24.07
C TYR A 134 -4.47 -6.73 23.39
N HIS A 135 -5.51 -5.91 23.51
CA HIS A 135 -5.50 -4.56 22.94
C HIS A 135 -4.49 -3.64 23.63
N LEU A 136 -4.38 -3.70 24.96
CA LEU A 136 -3.35 -2.96 25.69
C LEU A 136 -1.93 -3.37 25.25
N LYS A 137 -1.66 -4.68 25.12
CA LYS A 137 -0.37 -5.19 24.66
C LYS A 137 -0.08 -4.82 23.19
N ARG A 138 -1.08 -4.91 22.30
CA ARG A 138 -0.95 -4.55 20.87
C ARG A 138 -0.46 -3.11 20.68
N ILE A 139 -0.94 -2.16 21.49
CA ILE A 139 -0.47 -0.76 21.44
C ILE A 139 1.01 -0.67 21.87
N VAL A 140 1.42 -1.37 22.93
CA VAL A 140 2.83 -1.39 23.37
C VAL A 140 3.73 -2.02 22.31
N ASP A 141 3.35 -3.17 21.76
CA ASP A 141 4.14 -3.88 20.75
C ASP A 141 4.25 -3.07 19.44
N ALA A 142 3.19 -2.35 19.03
CA ALA A 142 3.22 -1.46 17.87
C ALA A 142 4.10 -0.21 18.09
N ARG A 143 4.12 0.36 19.30
CA ARG A 143 5.00 1.49 19.66
C ARG A 143 6.46 1.04 19.87
N ASP A 144 6.70 -0.17 20.34
CA ASP A 144 8.06 -0.74 20.43
C ASP A 144 8.64 -1.05 19.03
N ALA A 145 7.81 -1.48 18.07
CA ALA A 145 8.22 -1.62 16.67
C ALA A 145 8.65 -0.26 16.07
N GLU A 146 7.84 0.77 16.26
CA GLU A 146 8.06 2.16 15.80
C GLU A 146 9.34 2.81 16.37
N LEU A 147 9.86 2.35 17.51
CA LEU A 147 11.17 2.77 18.02
C LEU A 147 12.33 2.29 17.12
N ASN A 148 12.17 1.18 16.38
CA ASN A 148 13.19 0.68 15.44
C ASN A 148 13.01 1.31 14.05
N THR A 149 11.76 1.46 13.60
CA THR A 149 11.41 1.98 12.26
C THR A 149 10.44 3.15 12.40
N PRO A 150 10.92 4.40 12.54
CA PRO A 150 10.09 5.57 12.82
C PRO A 150 9.45 6.21 11.58
N THR A 151 9.64 5.63 10.38
CA THR A 151 9.15 6.14 9.10
C THR A 151 8.41 5.06 8.33
N HIS A 152 7.18 5.33 7.92
CA HIS A 152 6.40 4.40 7.09
C HIS A 152 6.82 4.48 5.61
N LEU A 153 6.90 3.33 4.95
CA LEU A 153 7.24 3.26 3.52
C LEU A 153 6.01 3.49 2.65
N THR A 154 4.91 2.82 2.96
CA THR A 154 3.64 2.88 2.22
C THR A 154 2.46 3.33 3.09
N GLY A 155 1.39 3.80 2.47
CA GLY A 155 0.11 4.11 3.11
C GLY A 155 -0.41 2.96 3.97
N ASP A 156 -0.42 1.74 3.43
CA ASP A 156 -0.85 0.52 4.15
C ASP A 156 -0.03 0.28 5.42
N SER A 157 1.30 0.44 5.36
CA SER A 157 2.16 0.26 6.54
C SER A 157 1.87 1.25 7.66
N LEU A 158 1.37 2.45 7.33
CA LEU A 158 0.87 3.42 8.31
C LEU A 158 -0.52 3.03 8.81
N ILE A 159 -1.44 2.62 7.94
CA ILE A 159 -2.80 2.22 8.31
C ILE A 159 -2.76 1.02 9.27
N ALA A 160 -1.89 0.04 9.03
CA ALA A 160 -1.67 -1.10 9.93
C ALA A 160 -1.12 -0.68 11.33
N HIS A 161 -0.28 0.35 11.39
CA HIS A 161 0.18 0.94 12.66
C HIS A 161 -0.92 1.74 13.37
N ALA A 162 -1.71 2.53 12.63
CA ALA A 162 -2.85 3.28 13.17
C ALA A 162 -3.91 2.33 13.76
N GLU A 163 -4.21 1.24 13.05
CA GLU A 163 -5.09 0.17 13.47
C GLU A 163 -4.59 -0.51 14.76
N SER A 164 -3.28 -0.74 14.85
CA SER A 164 -2.64 -1.32 16.04
C SER A 164 -2.45 -0.34 17.21
N THR A 165 -2.65 0.97 16.99
CA THR A 165 -2.50 2.02 18.02
C THR A 165 -3.80 2.80 18.24
N SER A 166 -4.06 3.88 17.48
CA SER A 166 -5.22 4.76 17.66
C SER A 166 -6.56 4.03 17.57
N SER A 167 -6.75 3.13 16.60
CA SER A 167 -8.00 2.36 16.50
C SER A 167 -8.17 1.39 17.66
N THR A 168 -7.07 0.73 18.07
CA THR A 168 -7.07 -0.16 19.23
C THR A 168 -7.37 0.58 20.55
N VAL A 169 -7.01 1.86 20.68
CA VAL A 169 -7.47 2.73 21.79
C VAL A 169 -8.97 3.03 21.69
N LEU A 170 -9.52 3.27 20.49
CA LEU A 170 -10.96 3.45 20.30
C LEU A 170 -11.76 2.17 20.61
N TYR A 171 -11.22 0.98 20.33
CA TYR A 171 -11.82 -0.30 20.74
C TYR A 171 -11.88 -0.44 22.27
N LEU A 172 -10.78 -0.12 22.97
CA LEU A 172 -10.77 -0.10 24.44
C LEU A 172 -11.78 0.92 25.01
N LEU A 173 -12.05 2.03 24.31
CA LEU A 173 -13.07 3.01 24.67
C LEU A 173 -14.52 2.55 24.35
N LEU A 174 -14.72 1.68 23.37
CA LEU A 174 -16.00 0.98 23.14
C LEU A 174 -16.24 -0.10 24.21
N SER A 175 -15.19 -0.85 24.61
CA SER A 175 -15.23 -1.80 25.73
C SER A 175 -15.51 -1.12 27.07
N LEU A 176 -14.92 0.06 27.33
CA LEU A 176 -15.19 0.88 28.52
C LEU A 176 -16.67 1.29 28.65
N LEU A 177 -17.38 1.43 27.52
CA LEU A 177 -18.81 1.76 27.46
C LEU A 177 -19.71 0.52 27.34
N SER A 178 -19.13 -0.69 27.37
CA SER A 178 -19.81 -1.97 27.14
C SER A 178 -20.61 -2.01 25.84
N LEU A 179 -19.98 -1.62 24.72
CA LEU A 179 -20.59 -1.56 23.38
C LEU A 179 -19.94 -2.54 22.38
N PRO A 180 -20.07 -3.87 22.56
CA PRO A 180 -19.61 -4.84 21.58
C PRO A 180 -20.47 -4.78 20.31
N SER A 181 -19.89 -4.31 19.21
CA SER A 181 -20.56 -4.25 17.90
C SER A 181 -19.53 -4.18 16.78
N SER A 182 -19.59 -5.10 15.81
CA SER A 182 -18.70 -5.10 14.64
C SER A 182 -18.74 -3.76 13.92
N ALA A 183 -19.95 -3.23 13.68
CA ALA A 183 -20.20 -1.93 13.08
C ALA A 183 -19.41 -0.78 13.73
N LEU A 184 -19.48 -0.71 15.07
CA LEU A 184 -18.81 0.34 15.82
C LEU A 184 -17.29 0.14 15.83
N SER A 185 -16.81 -1.10 15.82
CA SER A 185 -15.37 -1.40 15.65
C SER A 185 -14.87 -1.03 14.25
N HIS A 186 -15.54 -1.42 13.16
CA HIS A 186 -15.10 -1.06 11.80
C HIS A 186 -15.14 0.46 11.58
N ALA A 187 -16.19 1.15 12.02
CA ALA A 187 -16.25 2.61 11.97
C ALA A 187 -15.20 3.28 12.87
N ALA A 188 -14.81 2.65 14.00
CA ALA A 188 -13.72 3.11 14.85
C ALA A 188 -12.32 2.82 14.24
N SER A 189 -12.18 1.78 13.41
CA SER A 189 -10.93 1.47 12.69
C SER A 189 -10.54 2.62 11.75
N HIS A 190 -11.46 3.00 10.85
CA HIS A 190 -11.23 4.12 9.95
C HIS A 190 -11.13 5.46 10.69
N LEU A 191 -11.89 5.67 11.77
CA LEU A 191 -11.73 6.87 12.61
C LEU A 191 -10.34 6.94 13.26
N GLY A 192 -9.77 5.82 13.70
CA GLY A 192 -8.42 5.75 14.26
C GLY A 192 -7.32 5.98 13.21
N ALA A 193 -7.51 5.47 11.99
CA ALA A 193 -6.64 5.78 10.84
C ALA A 193 -6.66 7.28 10.51
N ALA A 194 -7.84 7.88 10.34
CA ALA A 194 -8.02 9.32 10.13
C ALA A 194 -7.39 10.16 11.27
N GLN A 195 -7.54 9.74 12.53
CA GLN A 195 -6.94 10.42 13.68
C GLN A 195 -5.40 10.37 13.63
N THR A 196 -4.82 9.23 13.25
CA THR A 196 -3.37 9.05 13.17
C THR A 196 -2.76 9.93 12.08
N ILE A 197 -3.29 9.85 10.86
CA ILE A 197 -2.83 10.67 9.72
C ILE A 197 -2.94 12.17 10.04
N THR A 198 -4.08 12.61 10.59
CA THR A 198 -4.30 14.01 11.00
C THR A 198 -3.32 14.46 12.08
N THR A 199 -2.97 13.57 13.01
CA THR A 199 -2.00 13.87 14.08
C THR A 199 -0.59 13.99 13.51
N LEU A 200 -0.21 13.13 12.55
CA LEU A 200 1.05 13.24 11.82
C LEU A 200 1.11 14.57 11.04
N ILE A 201 0.14 14.89 10.18
CA ILE A 201 0.15 16.16 9.42
C ILE A 201 0.31 17.38 10.34
N ARG A 202 -0.40 17.40 11.48
CA ARG A 202 -0.26 18.45 12.50
C ARG A 202 1.16 18.53 13.08
N ALA A 203 1.85 17.40 13.22
CA ALA A 203 3.20 17.30 13.77
C ALA A 203 4.34 17.47 12.75
N LEU A 204 4.05 17.55 11.43
CA LEU A 204 5.06 17.75 10.38
C LEU A 204 6.04 18.89 10.69
N PRO A 205 5.62 20.09 11.17
CA PRO A 205 6.54 21.20 11.43
C PRO A 205 7.40 21.02 12.69
N PHE A 206 7.15 19.97 13.49
CA PHE A 206 8.00 19.57 14.61
C PHE A 206 8.99 18.48 14.17
N HIS A 207 8.50 17.40 13.55
CA HIS A 207 9.34 16.30 13.09
C HIS A 207 10.35 16.73 12.01
N ALA A 208 9.95 17.59 11.06
CA ALA A 208 10.85 18.12 10.03
C ALA A 208 12.02 18.94 10.64
N LYS A 209 11.79 19.70 11.71
CA LYS A 209 12.85 20.42 12.44
C LYS A 209 13.80 19.49 13.20
N ASN A 210 13.32 18.32 13.56
CA ASN A 210 14.09 17.26 14.21
C ASN A 210 14.68 16.25 13.19
N GLY A 211 14.61 16.55 11.88
CA GLY A 211 15.17 15.72 10.81
C GLY A 211 14.43 14.39 10.56
N ARG A 212 13.14 14.30 10.93
CA ARG A 212 12.29 13.12 10.71
C ARG A 212 11.20 13.44 9.68
N MET A 213 11.08 12.61 8.63
CA MET A 213 9.91 12.61 7.74
C MET A 213 8.81 11.73 8.34
N ILE A 214 7.56 12.07 8.09
CA ILE A 214 6.38 11.37 8.66
C ILE A 214 5.27 11.08 7.64
N ILE A 215 5.33 11.70 6.47
CA ILE A 215 4.50 11.33 5.33
C ILE A 215 5.13 10.04 4.75
N PRO A 216 4.34 9.01 4.39
CA PRO A 216 4.86 7.78 3.80
C PRO A 216 5.79 8.03 2.61
N ALA A 217 6.86 7.24 2.51
CA ALA A 217 7.88 7.40 1.48
C ALA A 217 7.28 7.38 0.06
N GLU A 218 6.35 6.47 -0.19
CA GLU A 218 5.47 6.36 -1.37
C GLU A 218 4.87 7.71 -1.80
N ILE A 219 4.10 8.37 -0.92
CA ILE A 219 3.46 9.66 -1.22
C ILE A 219 4.51 10.75 -1.45
N THR A 220 5.61 10.77 -0.66
CA THR A 220 6.70 11.74 -0.90
C THR A 220 7.43 11.51 -2.22
N ALA A 221 7.55 10.26 -2.69
CA ALA A 221 8.19 9.94 -3.96
C ALA A 221 7.30 10.31 -5.15
N LYS A 222 5.99 9.99 -5.08
CA LYS A 222 4.96 10.32 -6.07
C LYS A 222 4.92 11.82 -6.40
N HIS A 223 5.06 12.68 -5.38
CA HIS A 223 5.10 14.14 -5.53
C HIS A 223 6.52 14.74 -5.64
N GLY A 224 7.54 13.91 -5.89
CA GLY A 224 8.93 14.38 -6.11
C GLY A 224 9.60 15.06 -4.90
N VAL A 225 9.05 14.86 -3.70
CA VAL A 225 9.39 15.58 -2.46
C VAL A 225 10.73 15.11 -1.90
N LYS A 226 11.70 16.03 -1.93
CA LYS A 226 13.05 15.79 -1.44
C LYS A 226 13.05 16.06 0.06
N GLN A 227 13.08 14.99 0.88
CA GLN A 227 12.99 15.09 2.34
C GLN A 227 13.99 16.10 2.95
N GLU A 228 15.21 16.17 2.41
CA GLU A 228 16.23 17.11 2.87
C GLU A 228 15.84 18.58 2.63
N ASP A 229 15.13 18.88 1.54
CA ASP A 229 14.62 20.22 1.24
C ASP A 229 13.46 20.58 2.16
N VAL A 230 12.60 19.62 2.54
CA VAL A 230 11.55 19.82 3.57
C VAL A 230 12.17 20.13 4.94
N PHE A 231 13.25 19.44 5.33
CA PHE A 231 13.95 19.72 6.60
C PHE A 231 14.66 21.08 6.61
N ARG A 232 15.11 21.56 5.45
CA ARG A 232 15.85 22.83 5.31
C ARG A 232 14.96 24.05 5.10
N TYR A 233 13.91 23.91 4.29
CA TYR A 233 13.08 25.02 3.79
C TYR A 233 11.61 24.95 4.23
N GLY A 234 11.17 23.82 4.81
CA GLY A 234 9.80 23.65 5.34
C GLY A 234 8.74 23.75 4.24
N PRO A 235 7.85 24.77 4.26
CA PRO A 235 6.81 24.93 3.24
C PRO A 235 7.38 25.26 1.85
N SER A 236 8.57 25.85 1.76
CA SER A 236 9.20 26.19 0.47
C SER A 236 9.93 24.99 -0.19
N ALA A 237 9.51 23.77 0.12
CA ALA A 237 10.01 22.54 -0.50
C ALA A 237 9.07 22.11 -1.63
N GLU A 238 9.63 21.85 -2.81
CA GLU A 238 8.92 21.42 -4.01
C GLU A 238 8.08 20.15 -3.75
N GLY A 239 6.79 20.19 -4.11
CA GLY A 239 5.82 19.10 -3.96
C GLY A 239 5.27 18.85 -2.54
N ILE A 240 5.69 19.60 -1.51
CA ILE A 240 5.27 19.30 -0.13
C ILE A 240 3.77 19.58 0.12
N GLU A 241 3.22 20.60 -0.54
CA GLU A 241 1.79 20.94 -0.44
C GLU A 241 0.93 19.84 -1.09
N ASP A 242 1.35 19.30 -2.24
CA ASP A 242 0.69 18.19 -2.95
C ASP A 242 0.78 16.86 -2.18
N ALA A 243 1.94 16.58 -1.56
CA ALA A 243 2.09 15.41 -0.68
C ALA A 243 1.25 15.52 0.61
N VAL A 244 1.09 16.73 1.17
CA VAL A 244 0.18 16.96 2.31
C VAL A 244 -1.28 16.91 1.87
N PHE A 245 -1.61 17.36 0.65
CA PHE A 245 -2.93 17.26 0.04
C PHE A 245 -3.38 15.80 -0.10
N GLU A 246 -2.59 14.94 -0.77
CA GLU A 246 -2.90 13.51 -0.87
C GLU A 246 -3.00 12.84 0.51
N PHE A 247 -2.07 13.13 1.42
CA PHE A 247 -2.09 12.55 2.76
C PHE A 247 -3.30 13.03 3.60
N ALA A 248 -3.74 14.28 3.45
CA ALA A 248 -4.97 14.80 4.06
C ALA A 248 -6.24 14.17 3.46
N THR A 249 -6.18 13.76 2.19
CA THR A 249 -7.27 13.11 1.46
C THR A 249 -7.53 11.72 2.01
N LEU A 250 -6.49 10.89 2.16
CA LEU A 250 -6.58 9.59 2.84
C LEU A 250 -7.19 9.70 4.26
N ALA A 251 -6.87 10.78 4.99
CA ALA A 251 -7.46 11.05 6.31
C ALA A 251 -8.96 11.41 6.24
N ASN A 252 -9.35 12.19 5.23
CA ASN A 252 -10.74 12.56 4.96
C ASN A 252 -11.56 11.34 4.50
N ASP A 253 -11.01 10.48 3.66
CA ASP A 253 -11.74 9.37 3.07
C ASP A 253 -12.01 8.29 4.10
N HIS A 254 -11.06 7.99 4.98
CA HIS A 254 -11.33 7.19 6.18
C HIS A 254 -12.40 7.82 7.09
N LEU A 255 -12.46 9.16 7.23
CA LEU A 255 -13.54 9.83 7.96
C LEU A 255 -14.91 9.70 7.25
N LEU A 256 -14.93 9.66 5.92
CA LEU A 256 -16.13 9.42 5.11
C LEU A 256 -16.59 7.95 5.21
N THR A 257 -15.68 6.98 5.09
CA THR A 257 -15.98 5.54 5.24
C THR A 257 -16.51 5.23 6.64
N ALA A 258 -15.88 5.78 7.69
CA ALA A 258 -16.37 5.66 9.07
C ALA A 258 -17.80 6.21 9.24
N ARG A 259 -18.16 7.29 8.52
CA ARG A 259 -19.51 7.87 8.53
C ARG A 259 -20.50 7.02 7.72
N ASP A 260 -20.04 6.30 6.71
CA ASP A 260 -20.90 5.69 5.70
C ASP A 260 -21.20 4.20 6.00
N MET A 261 -20.29 3.48 6.65
CA MET A 261 -20.62 2.27 7.42
C MET A 261 -21.77 2.51 8.41
N LEU A 262 -21.77 3.67 9.09
CA LEU A 262 -22.85 4.09 9.99
C LEU A 262 -24.15 4.51 9.26
N LYS A 263 -24.17 4.60 7.92
CA LYS A 263 -25.40 4.68 7.11
C LYS A 263 -25.95 3.30 6.77
N GLU A 264 -25.07 2.41 6.33
CA GLU A 264 -25.40 1.11 5.74
C GLU A 264 -25.96 0.13 6.77
N GLU A 265 -25.34 0.03 7.95
CA GLU A 265 -25.76 -0.86 9.06
C GLU A 265 -26.99 -0.33 9.83
N GLY A 266 -28.01 0.16 9.11
CA GLY A 266 -29.32 0.56 9.65
C GLY A 266 -29.33 1.81 10.52
N MET A 267 -28.19 2.24 11.06
CA MET A 267 -28.03 3.41 11.94
C MET A 267 -28.28 4.76 11.23
N GLY A 268 -28.40 4.78 9.90
CA GLY A 268 -28.93 5.92 9.14
C GLY A 268 -28.07 7.19 9.23
N GLY A 269 -26.75 7.02 9.29
CA GLY A 269 -25.75 8.08 9.37
C GLY A 269 -25.66 8.73 10.75
N LYS A 270 -26.12 8.04 11.80
CA LYS A 270 -26.21 8.58 13.17
C LYS A 270 -25.58 7.63 14.18
N VAL A 271 -24.46 8.05 14.76
CA VAL A 271 -23.83 7.32 15.88
C VAL A 271 -24.87 7.07 17.00
N PRO A 272 -25.00 5.84 17.55
CA PRO A 272 -25.87 5.56 18.69
C PRO A 272 -25.60 6.49 19.89
N PRO A 273 -26.59 6.86 20.72
CA PRO A 273 -26.39 7.82 21.82
C PRO A 273 -25.28 7.39 22.79
N ARG A 274 -25.19 6.09 23.10
CA ARG A 274 -24.15 5.53 23.97
C ARG A 274 -22.75 5.53 23.33
N ALA A 275 -22.66 5.34 22.01
CA ALA A 275 -21.39 5.32 21.28
C ALA A 275 -20.84 6.72 20.96
N MET A 276 -21.71 7.74 20.92
CA MET A 276 -21.36 9.11 20.55
C MET A 276 -20.08 9.66 21.22
N PRO A 277 -19.79 9.46 22.52
CA PRO A 277 -18.58 9.99 23.14
C PRO A 277 -17.27 9.52 22.50
N VAL A 278 -17.23 8.30 21.94
CA VAL A 278 -16.07 7.77 21.19
C VAL A 278 -15.93 8.50 19.85
N PHE A 279 -17.01 8.54 19.07
CA PHE A 279 -17.02 9.16 17.74
C PHE A 279 -16.93 10.69 17.74
N MET A 280 -17.06 11.34 18.91
CA MET A 280 -16.73 12.78 19.07
C MET A 280 -15.28 13.11 18.71
N ALA A 281 -14.37 12.12 18.69
CA ALA A 281 -13.00 12.28 18.18
C ALA A 281 -12.94 12.69 16.69
N GLY A 282 -14.00 12.44 15.90
CA GLY A 282 -14.11 12.91 14.51
C GLY A 282 -14.30 14.42 14.36
N VAL A 283 -14.76 15.13 15.41
CA VAL A 283 -15.01 16.59 15.33
C VAL A 283 -13.72 17.41 15.30
N PRO A 284 -12.70 17.15 16.16
CA PRO A 284 -11.37 17.74 16.00
C PRO A 284 -10.70 17.44 14.65
N ILE A 285 -10.84 16.22 14.12
CA ILE A 285 -10.27 15.83 12.81
C ILE A 285 -10.86 16.71 11.70
N GLY A 286 -12.19 16.76 11.57
CA GLY A 286 -12.86 17.60 10.58
C GLY A 286 -12.60 19.11 10.78
N ASN A 287 -12.36 19.57 12.01
CA ASN A 287 -11.93 20.94 12.28
C ASN A 287 -10.53 21.22 11.72
N PHE A 288 -9.58 20.30 11.92
CA PHE A 288 -8.21 20.45 11.46
C PHE A 288 -8.11 20.37 9.93
N LEU A 289 -8.70 19.35 9.30
CA LEU A 289 -8.70 19.20 7.84
C LEU A 289 -9.37 20.42 7.17
N GLY A 290 -10.52 20.86 7.68
CA GLY A 290 -11.20 22.09 7.22
C GLY A 290 -10.51 23.41 7.60
N ARG A 291 -9.36 23.39 8.27
CA ARG A 291 -8.43 24.52 8.45
C ARG A 291 -7.20 24.38 7.54
N LEU A 292 -6.73 23.16 7.30
CA LEU A 292 -5.64 22.82 6.39
C LEU A 292 -6.02 23.15 4.93
N GLU A 293 -7.23 22.78 4.50
CA GLU A 293 -7.83 23.18 3.22
C GLU A 293 -7.79 24.70 3.02
N LYS A 294 -8.04 25.48 4.10
CA LYS A 294 -8.04 26.96 4.09
C LYS A 294 -6.64 27.57 4.22
N ALA A 295 -5.61 26.75 4.39
CA ALA A 295 -4.20 27.12 4.33
C ALA A 295 -3.55 26.61 3.03
N ASN A 296 -4.36 26.22 2.02
CA ASN A 296 -3.90 25.58 0.78
C ASN A 296 -2.96 24.39 1.05
N PHE A 297 -3.26 23.61 2.09
CA PHE A 297 -2.49 22.43 2.50
C PHE A 297 -1.06 22.69 3.01
N ASP A 298 -0.66 23.96 3.23
CA ASP A 298 0.54 24.30 4.01
C ASP A 298 0.38 23.89 5.49
N ALA A 299 0.92 22.71 5.83
CA ALA A 299 0.97 22.22 7.21
C ALA A 299 1.91 23.02 8.13
N PHE A 300 2.83 23.83 7.60
CA PHE A 300 3.75 24.67 8.35
C PHE A 300 3.14 26.01 8.79
N THR A 301 1.98 26.38 8.23
CA THR A 301 1.29 27.63 8.60
C THR A 301 1.08 27.73 10.11
N PRO A 302 1.58 28.79 10.78
CA PRO A 302 1.53 28.90 12.24
C PRO A 302 0.10 29.00 12.79
N GLY A 303 -0.87 29.36 11.94
CA GLY A 303 -2.30 29.36 12.27
C GLY A 303 -2.90 27.96 12.51
N LEU A 304 -2.29 26.88 12.02
CA LEU A 304 -2.71 25.51 12.29
C LEU A 304 -2.26 25.01 13.67
N GLN A 305 -1.07 25.44 14.10
CA GLN A 305 -0.46 25.07 15.38
C GLN A 305 -1.14 25.71 16.60
N LEU A 306 -1.99 26.72 16.39
CA LEU A 306 -2.82 27.32 17.44
C LEU A 306 -4.08 26.47 17.72
N LYS A 307 -4.43 26.31 18.99
CA LYS A 307 -5.68 25.68 19.44
C LYS A 307 -6.87 26.52 18.97
N ASP A 308 -7.83 25.93 18.24
CA ASP A 308 -9.03 26.65 17.80
C ASP A 308 -9.97 26.90 18.98
N TRP A 309 -10.19 28.17 19.31
CA TRP A 309 -11.12 28.59 20.36
C TRP A 309 -12.57 28.19 20.08
N LYS A 310 -12.92 27.92 18.82
CA LYS A 310 -14.26 27.45 18.44
C LYS A 310 -14.43 25.95 18.64
N LEU A 311 -13.36 25.16 18.80
CA LEU A 311 -13.45 23.69 18.90
C LEU A 311 -14.34 23.22 20.07
N PRO A 312 -14.24 23.73 21.31
CA PRO A 312 -15.14 23.34 22.40
C PRO A 312 -16.62 23.61 22.07
N TRP A 313 -16.91 24.76 21.44
CA TRP A 313 -18.27 25.12 21.01
C TRP A 313 -18.77 24.24 19.86
N GLN A 314 -17.91 23.91 18.89
CA GLN A 314 -18.24 22.97 17.81
C GLN A 314 -18.55 21.58 18.37
N MET A 315 -17.74 21.06 19.29
CA MET A 315 -17.96 19.76 19.93
C MET A 315 -19.27 19.74 20.73
N TRP A 316 -19.50 20.76 21.57
CA TRP A 316 -20.77 20.94 22.29
C TRP A 316 -21.96 21.00 21.32
N ARG A 317 -21.85 21.77 20.24
CA ARG A 317 -22.92 21.92 19.24
C ARG A 317 -23.21 20.62 18.51
N SER A 318 -22.19 19.86 18.09
CA SER A 318 -22.34 18.56 17.42
C SER A 318 -23.02 17.54 18.32
N TYR A 319 -22.68 17.51 19.62
CA TYR A 319 -23.32 16.63 20.59
C TYR A 319 -24.79 17.00 20.86
N TYR A 320 -25.07 18.26 21.20
CA TYR A 320 -26.40 18.68 21.65
C TYR A 320 -27.39 19.02 20.54
N LYS A 321 -26.95 19.41 19.32
CA LYS A 321 -27.88 19.73 18.21
C LYS A 321 -28.73 18.52 17.79
N ARG A 322 -28.31 17.30 18.15
CA ARG A 322 -29.08 16.04 18.04
C ARG A 322 -30.55 16.15 18.48
N HIS A 323 -30.89 17.03 19.44
CA HIS A 323 -32.26 17.20 19.92
C HIS A 323 -33.15 18.18 19.10
N ARG A 324 -32.61 18.92 18.10
CA ARG A 324 -33.41 19.79 17.23
C ARG A 324 -32.98 19.72 15.76
N ARG A 325 -33.62 18.79 15.02
CA ARG A 325 -33.56 18.54 13.57
C ARG A 325 -32.23 17.97 13.02
N PRO A 326 -32.26 17.25 11.89
CA PRO A 326 -31.12 16.48 11.38
C PRO A 326 -30.05 17.37 10.70
N ASN A 327 -28.98 16.70 10.24
CA ASN A 327 -27.80 17.24 9.56
C ASN A 327 -26.92 18.14 10.45
N LEU A 328 -25.92 17.51 11.12
CA LEU A 328 -24.61 18.10 11.45
C LEU A 328 -23.63 17.09 12.09
N LEU A 329 -23.18 16.13 11.28
CA LEU A 329 -21.73 16.07 11.00
C LEU A 329 -21.53 16.85 9.69
N GLY A 330 -20.37 17.47 9.49
CA GLY A 330 -20.23 18.56 8.52
C GLY A 330 -20.59 18.18 7.09
N HIS A 331 -21.46 18.96 6.43
CA HIS A 331 -21.34 19.19 5.00
C HIS A 331 -20.21 20.20 4.77
N GLY A 332 -18.98 19.73 4.98
CA GLY A 332 -17.94 20.02 4.00
C GLY A 332 -18.10 18.94 2.92
N ARG A 333 -18.55 19.33 1.73
CA ARG A 333 -17.83 18.86 0.55
C ARG A 333 -16.55 19.70 0.59
N PRO A 334 -15.34 19.13 0.77
CA PRO A 334 -14.14 19.90 0.48
C PRO A 334 -14.22 20.32 -1.00
N HIS A 335 -13.74 21.52 -1.35
CA HIS A 335 -13.80 22.00 -2.73
C HIS A 335 -12.66 21.40 -3.58
N PHE A 336 -12.50 20.08 -3.49
CA PHE A 336 -11.36 19.30 -3.93
C PHE A 336 -11.14 19.34 -5.45
N ILE A 337 -12.24 19.30 -6.21
CA ILE A 337 -12.29 19.47 -7.67
C ILE A 337 -11.61 20.79 -8.14
N ARG A 338 -11.49 21.79 -7.25
CA ARG A 338 -10.90 23.09 -7.61
C ARG A 338 -9.37 23.12 -7.65
N TYR A 339 -8.68 22.06 -7.22
CA TYR A 339 -7.21 21.97 -7.29
C TYR A 339 -6.73 21.42 -8.64
N LEU A 340 -7.43 20.42 -9.20
CA LEU A 340 -7.09 19.79 -10.50
C LEU A 340 -7.08 20.80 -11.67
N CYS A 341 -7.91 21.85 -11.62
CA CYS A 341 -7.91 22.91 -12.64
C CYS A 341 -6.65 23.81 -12.63
N HIS A 342 -5.71 23.66 -11.70
CA HIS A 342 -4.71 24.70 -11.42
C HIS A 342 -3.30 24.47 -12.03
N GLN A 343 -3.03 23.36 -12.71
CA GLN A 343 -1.71 23.10 -13.33
C GLN A 343 -1.52 23.69 -14.75
N HIS A 344 -2.58 23.95 -15.53
CA HIS A 344 -2.43 24.53 -16.87
C HIS A 344 -2.31 26.06 -16.87
N ASN A 345 -1.06 26.51 -16.78
CA ASN A 345 -0.68 27.92 -16.61
C ASN A 345 -0.66 28.72 -17.94
N ASN A 346 -1.83 29.04 -18.54
CA ASN A 346 -2.00 30.18 -19.49
C ASN A 346 -3.48 30.38 -19.96
N PRO A 347 -4.25 31.36 -19.41
CA PRO A 347 -5.68 31.52 -19.72
C PRO A 347 -5.97 32.59 -20.80
N ILE A 348 -5.34 32.51 -21.99
CA ILE A 348 -5.52 33.49 -23.08
C ILE A 348 -5.85 32.88 -24.45
N LEU A 349 -5.41 31.65 -24.75
CA LEU A 349 -5.46 31.09 -26.12
C LEU A 349 -6.60 30.07 -26.39
N LEU A 350 -7.35 29.64 -25.37
CA LEU A 350 -8.38 28.59 -25.49
C LEU A 350 -9.82 29.13 -25.63
N VAL A 351 -9.97 30.39 -26.07
CA VAL A 351 -11.28 31.04 -26.35
C VAL A 351 -11.46 31.34 -27.85
N ALA A 352 -10.42 31.11 -28.67
CA ALA A 352 -10.45 31.40 -30.11
C ALA A 352 -11.08 30.31 -30.99
N GLY A 353 -11.39 29.13 -30.42
CA GLY A 353 -11.87 27.95 -31.17
C GLY A 353 -13.39 27.76 -31.28
N LEU A 354 -14.19 28.58 -30.58
CA LEU A 354 -15.66 28.48 -30.52
C LEU A 354 -16.30 29.85 -30.83
N ALA A 355 -15.90 30.44 -31.96
CA ALA A 355 -16.12 31.85 -32.26
C ALA A 355 -17.17 32.15 -33.35
N ASP A 356 -17.82 31.14 -33.95
CA ASP A 356 -18.77 31.32 -35.06
C ASP A 356 -20.26 31.18 -34.71
N GLU A 357 -20.63 30.59 -33.56
CA GLU A 357 -22.04 30.53 -33.13
C GLU A 357 -22.28 31.09 -31.70
N GLN A 358 -23.46 31.71 -31.51
CA GLN A 358 -24.00 32.20 -30.23
C GLN A 358 -23.18 33.27 -29.46
N PRO A 359 -23.09 34.53 -29.95
CA PRO A 359 -22.43 35.63 -29.23
C PRO A 359 -23.04 35.98 -27.85
N PHE A 360 -24.23 35.46 -27.53
CA PHE A 360 -24.85 35.61 -26.20
C PHE A 360 -24.11 34.87 -25.08
N VAL A 361 -23.50 33.72 -25.36
CA VAL A 361 -22.85 32.88 -24.32
C VAL A 361 -21.59 33.58 -23.78
N LEU A 362 -20.79 34.16 -24.67
CA LEU A 362 -19.63 35.01 -24.34
C LEU A 362 -20.02 36.20 -23.46
N ALA A 363 -21.14 36.86 -23.75
CA ALA A 363 -21.66 37.96 -22.94
C ALA A 363 -22.08 37.51 -21.53
N ALA A 364 -22.76 36.37 -21.42
CA ALA A 364 -23.17 35.80 -20.13
C ALA A 364 -21.95 35.43 -19.27
N ALA A 365 -20.97 34.72 -19.83
CA ALA A 365 -19.74 34.33 -19.14
C ALA A 365 -18.93 35.54 -18.64
N TYR A 366 -18.79 36.59 -19.47
CA TYR A 366 -18.08 37.82 -19.11
C TYR A 366 -18.76 38.59 -17.97
N VAL A 367 -20.10 38.60 -17.94
CA VAL A 367 -20.87 39.20 -16.82
C VAL A 367 -20.75 38.37 -15.55
N LEU A 368 -20.78 37.03 -15.64
CA LEU A 368 -20.62 36.13 -14.49
C LEU A 368 -19.23 36.28 -13.84
N LEU A 369 -18.17 36.36 -14.67
CA LEU A 369 -16.80 36.62 -14.22
C LEU A 369 -16.68 37.98 -13.51
N ARG A 370 -17.24 39.06 -14.07
CA ARG A 370 -17.28 40.37 -13.39
C ARG A 370 -18.03 40.32 -12.07
N PHE A 371 -19.15 39.61 -12.00
CA PHE A 371 -19.94 39.48 -10.76
C PHE A 371 -19.17 38.76 -9.65
N LEU A 372 -18.51 37.64 -9.97
CA LEU A 372 -17.64 36.92 -9.03
C LEU A 372 -16.46 37.79 -8.56
N HIS A 373 -15.84 38.55 -9.47
CA HIS A 373 -14.74 39.46 -9.14
C HIS A 373 -15.20 40.65 -8.28
N SER A 374 -16.44 41.12 -8.45
CA SER A 374 -17.04 42.21 -7.66
C SER A 374 -17.42 41.78 -6.24
N LEU A 375 -17.63 40.49 -5.97
CA LEU A 375 -17.93 39.97 -4.63
C LEU A 375 -16.67 39.81 -3.74
N ALA A 376 -15.47 40.07 -4.27
CA ALA A 376 -14.20 39.83 -3.59
C ALA A 376 -13.49 41.09 -3.04
N ASP A 377 -13.79 42.31 -3.51
CA ASP A 377 -13.17 43.54 -3.00
C ASP A 377 -13.99 44.14 -1.84
N PRO A 378 -13.43 44.29 -0.62
CA PRO A 378 -14.17 44.77 0.56
C PRO A 378 -14.38 46.30 0.60
N ARG A 379 -14.25 47.03 -0.52
CA ARG A 379 -14.38 48.50 -0.57
C ARG A 379 -15.75 48.96 -1.10
N PRO A 380 -16.46 49.85 -0.38
CA PRO A 380 -17.78 50.33 -0.81
C PRO A 380 -17.66 51.35 -1.95
N ARG A 381 -17.92 50.92 -3.20
CA ARG A 381 -18.07 51.80 -4.38
C ARG A 381 -19.20 51.35 -5.31
N ALA A 382 -20.31 52.10 -5.27
CA ALA A 382 -21.21 52.52 -6.36
C ALA A 382 -21.71 51.58 -7.50
N GLU A 383 -21.21 50.37 -7.72
CA GLU A 383 -21.52 49.56 -8.93
C GLU A 383 -22.59 48.48 -8.74
N VAL A 384 -23.68 48.79 -8.01
CA VAL A 384 -24.81 47.87 -7.80
C VAL A 384 -25.73 47.77 -9.04
N THR A 385 -25.55 48.63 -10.04
CA THR A 385 -26.47 48.87 -11.16
C THR A 385 -26.33 47.92 -12.36
N THR A 386 -25.49 46.89 -12.29
CA THR A 386 -25.25 45.96 -13.42
C THR A 386 -26.30 44.84 -13.51
N MET A 387 -26.73 44.26 -12.38
CA MET A 387 -27.68 43.13 -12.36
C MET A 387 -29.10 43.48 -12.85
N GLU A 388 -29.48 44.76 -12.85
CA GLU A 388 -30.80 45.19 -13.32
C GLU A 388 -30.92 45.20 -14.86
N ARG A 389 -29.80 45.00 -15.59
CA ARG A 389 -29.75 45.08 -17.07
C ARG A 389 -29.77 43.75 -17.81
N LEU A 390 -29.67 42.61 -17.13
CA LEU A 390 -29.85 41.30 -17.76
C LEU A 390 -31.30 41.13 -18.23
N CYS A 391 -31.53 40.38 -19.31
CA CYS A 391 -32.87 39.95 -19.72
C CYS A 391 -33.31 38.71 -18.92
N ASP A 392 -34.61 38.41 -18.88
CA ASP A 392 -35.13 37.34 -18.02
C ASP A 392 -34.85 35.94 -18.59
N GLU A 393 -34.59 35.82 -19.89
CA GLU A 393 -34.19 34.57 -20.57
C GLU A 393 -32.76 34.14 -20.19
N VAL A 394 -31.82 35.09 -20.12
CA VAL A 394 -30.45 34.81 -19.62
C VAL A 394 -30.49 34.51 -18.11
N ILE A 395 -31.41 35.11 -17.36
CA ILE A 395 -31.68 34.76 -15.96
C ILE A 395 -32.27 33.34 -15.86
N GLN A 396 -33.10 32.91 -16.80
CA GLN A 396 -33.67 31.56 -16.88
C GLN A 396 -32.58 30.51 -17.07
N LEU A 397 -31.68 30.70 -18.04
CA LEU A 397 -30.52 29.83 -18.28
C LEU A 397 -29.63 29.76 -17.03
N ILE A 398 -29.24 30.92 -16.47
CA ILE A 398 -28.46 30.98 -15.21
C ILE A 398 -29.18 30.29 -14.04
N PHE A 399 -30.51 30.23 -14.04
CA PHE A 399 -31.29 29.54 -13.00
C PHE A 399 -31.36 28.02 -13.20
N TYR A 400 -31.26 27.52 -14.44
CA TYR A 400 -31.28 26.10 -14.79
C TYR A 400 -29.90 25.43 -14.79
N GLU A 401 -28.81 26.19 -14.68
CA GLU A 401 -27.46 25.66 -14.42
C GLU A 401 -27.14 25.50 -12.92
N LEU A 402 -28.06 25.88 -12.02
CA LEU A 402 -27.79 25.96 -10.57
C LEU A 402 -28.33 24.76 -9.78
N VAL A 403 -27.40 23.86 -9.44
CA VAL A 403 -27.61 22.68 -8.55
C VAL A 403 -28.35 22.99 -7.24
N ASP A 404 -28.26 24.23 -6.72
CA ASP A 404 -29.25 24.79 -5.79
C ASP A 404 -29.34 26.32 -6.00
N PRO A 405 -30.44 26.86 -6.56
CA PRO A 405 -30.62 28.30 -6.73
C PRO A 405 -31.00 29.02 -5.42
N GLY A 406 -31.27 28.27 -4.34
CA GLY A 406 -31.69 28.78 -3.04
C GLY A 406 -30.84 29.96 -2.54
N PRO A 407 -29.50 29.85 -2.46
CA PRO A 407 -28.62 30.96 -2.05
C PRO A 407 -28.79 32.21 -2.92
N LEU A 408 -28.94 32.08 -4.24
CA LEU A 408 -29.10 33.21 -5.16
C LEU A 408 -30.46 33.91 -4.97
N THR A 409 -31.53 33.16 -4.72
CA THR A 409 -32.86 33.70 -4.39
C THR A 409 -32.93 34.39 -3.02
N LEU A 410 -31.97 34.14 -2.13
CA LEU A 410 -31.83 34.83 -0.84
C LEU A 410 -31.03 36.13 -0.95
N VAL A 411 -30.11 36.23 -1.93
CA VAL A 411 -29.28 37.41 -2.14
C VAL A 411 -29.94 38.44 -3.06
N SER A 412 -30.65 38.01 -4.12
CA SER A 412 -31.25 38.91 -5.12
C SER A 412 -32.78 38.88 -5.14
N LYS A 413 -33.40 40.05 -4.99
CA LYS A 413 -34.85 40.24 -5.10
C LYS A 413 -35.41 39.90 -6.49
N ARG A 414 -34.60 40.00 -7.56
CA ARG A 414 -35.02 39.63 -8.93
C ARG A 414 -35.10 38.12 -9.08
N PHE A 415 -34.02 37.40 -8.75
CA PHE A 415 -34.03 35.94 -8.71
C PHE A 415 -35.08 35.39 -7.73
N HIS A 416 -35.34 36.05 -6.61
CA HIS A 416 -36.43 35.68 -5.71
C HIS A 416 -37.79 35.71 -6.39
N ARG A 417 -38.13 36.79 -7.12
CA ARG A 417 -39.38 36.92 -7.89
C ARG A 417 -39.46 35.88 -9.01
N PHE A 418 -38.39 35.74 -9.79
CA PHE A 418 -38.28 34.77 -10.87
C PHE A 418 -38.55 33.33 -10.37
N SER A 419 -37.97 32.98 -9.22
CA SER A 419 -38.21 31.68 -8.55
C SER A 419 -39.62 31.49 -7.95
N GLN A 420 -40.54 32.46 -8.07
CA GLN A 420 -41.95 32.26 -7.70
C GLN A 420 -42.80 31.69 -8.84
N ASP A 421 -42.35 31.78 -10.09
CA ASP A 421 -43.13 31.33 -11.25
C ASP A 421 -43.28 29.79 -11.27
N PRO A 422 -44.51 29.24 -11.33
CA PRO A 422 -44.75 27.81 -11.50
C PRO A 422 -44.08 27.19 -12.74
N TYR A 423 -43.98 27.94 -13.85
CA TYR A 423 -43.36 27.49 -15.09
C TYR A 423 -41.85 27.33 -14.92
N VAL A 424 -41.18 28.35 -14.38
CA VAL A 424 -39.75 28.31 -14.05
C VAL A 424 -39.45 27.14 -13.09
N ARG A 425 -40.31 26.93 -12.09
CA ARG A 425 -40.17 25.81 -11.13
C ARG A 425 -40.30 24.43 -11.77
N ALA A 426 -41.26 24.24 -12.68
CA ALA A 426 -41.46 22.96 -13.35
C ALA A 426 -40.27 22.63 -14.28
N HIS A 427 -39.88 23.58 -15.13
CA HIS A 427 -38.76 23.39 -16.04
C HIS A 427 -37.41 23.26 -15.33
N TYR A 428 -37.20 23.91 -14.18
CA TYR A 428 -36.02 23.67 -13.34
C TYR A 428 -35.84 22.18 -12.96
N PHE A 429 -36.92 21.46 -12.63
CA PHE A 429 -36.82 20.03 -12.34
C PHE A 429 -36.59 19.19 -13.61
N LEU A 430 -37.22 19.55 -14.73
CA LEU A 430 -37.06 18.84 -16.01
C LEU A 430 -35.64 18.96 -16.58
N THR A 431 -35.05 20.16 -16.53
CA THR A 431 -33.69 20.40 -17.05
C THR A 431 -32.62 19.75 -16.18
N HIS A 432 -32.75 19.78 -14.84
CA HIS A 432 -31.73 19.20 -13.95
C HIS A 432 -31.82 17.68 -13.71
N TYR A 433 -32.98 17.06 -13.92
CA TYR A 433 -33.23 15.66 -13.54
C TYR A 433 -33.85 14.82 -14.67
N GLY A 434 -33.97 15.38 -15.87
CA GLY A 434 -34.65 14.76 -17.01
C GLY A 434 -36.15 14.53 -16.77
N PRO A 435 -36.90 14.07 -17.79
CA PRO A 435 -38.32 13.75 -17.64
C PRO A 435 -38.57 12.66 -16.59
N THR A 436 -37.65 11.69 -16.47
CA THR A 436 -37.78 10.50 -15.60
C THR A 436 -37.72 10.82 -14.10
N GLU A 437 -36.66 11.49 -13.60
CA GLU A 437 -36.51 11.75 -12.16
C GLU A 437 -37.19 13.06 -11.71
N ALA A 438 -37.55 14.00 -12.61
CA ALA A 438 -38.08 15.32 -12.27
C ALA A 438 -39.28 15.29 -11.31
N MET A 439 -40.28 14.44 -11.56
CA MET A 439 -41.47 14.32 -10.70
C MET A 439 -41.10 13.81 -9.30
N PHE A 440 -40.16 12.88 -9.19
CA PHE A 440 -39.68 12.36 -7.90
C PHE A 440 -38.99 13.46 -7.07
N TYR A 441 -38.13 14.28 -7.67
CA TYR A 441 -37.48 15.39 -6.95
C TYR A 441 -38.46 16.54 -6.63
N ALA A 442 -39.41 16.84 -7.51
CA ALA A 442 -40.45 17.84 -7.27
C ALA A 442 -41.32 17.48 -6.05
N LEU A 443 -41.77 16.23 -5.94
CA LEU A 443 -42.49 15.69 -4.77
C LEU A 443 -41.65 15.78 -3.47
N GLY A 444 -40.32 15.70 -3.58
CA GLY A 444 -39.39 15.90 -2.45
C GLY A 444 -39.24 17.34 -1.99
N ARG A 445 -39.63 18.32 -2.81
CA ARG A 445 -39.51 19.77 -2.53
C ARG A 445 -40.87 20.41 -2.25
N GLY A 446 -41.78 19.71 -1.57
CA GLY A 446 -43.20 20.05 -1.36
C GLY A 446 -43.58 21.45 -0.82
N LYS A 447 -42.63 22.30 -0.41
CA LYS A 447 -42.86 23.75 -0.16
C LYS A 447 -42.91 24.61 -1.43
N ILE A 448 -42.31 24.13 -2.51
CA ILE A 448 -42.15 24.81 -3.81
C ILE A 448 -43.22 24.32 -4.79
N LEU A 449 -43.64 23.06 -4.62
CA LEU A 449 -44.70 22.40 -5.37
C LEU A 449 -46.06 23.06 -5.12
N THR A 450 -46.81 23.25 -6.20
CA THR A 450 -48.21 23.71 -6.20
C THR A 450 -48.97 22.93 -7.27
N GLU A 451 -50.29 23.00 -7.26
CA GLU A 451 -51.17 22.39 -8.27
C GLU A 451 -50.73 22.77 -9.70
N ARG A 452 -50.43 24.05 -9.94
CA ARG A 452 -49.97 24.53 -11.25
C ARG A 452 -48.56 24.05 -11.64
N VAL A 453 -47.69 23.72 -10.67
CA VAL A 453 -46.39 23.09 -10.97
C VAL A 453 -46.58 21.63 -11.39
N LEU A 454 -47.54 20.92 -10.80
CA LEU A 454 -47.90 19.54 -11.21
C LEU A 454 -48.48 19.53 -12.63
N ASP A 455 -49.40 20.46 -12.94
CA ASP A 455 -49.95 20.63 -14.30
C ASP A 455 -48.84 20.80 -15.35
N ILE A 456 -47.93 21.74 -15.10
CA ILE A 456 -46.88 22.09 -16.06
C ILE A 456 -45.85 20.97 -16.19
N LEU A 457 -45.48 20.29 -15.09
CA LEU A 457 -44.61 19.12 -15.14
C LEU A 457 -45.20 18.03 -16.06
N LEU A 458 -46.45 17.64 -15.84
CA LEU A 458 -47.10 16.60 -16.67
C LEU A 458 -47.29 17.05 -18.13
N THR A 459 -47.73 18.30 -18.34
CA THR A 459 -47.92 18.85 -19.69
C THR A 459 -46.60 18.97 -20.47
N SER A 460 -45.48 19.16 -19.75
CA SER A 460 -44.13 19.27 -20.32
C SER A 460 -43.35 17.95 -20.30
N GLY A 461 -44.04 16.80 -20.11
CA GLY A 461 -43.46 15.47 -20.29
C GLY A 461 -42.77 14.85 -19.07
N ALA A 462 -43.00 15.34 -17.85
CA ALA A 462 -42.50 14.66 -16.64
C ALA A 462 -43.17 13.29 -16.46
N HIS A 463 -42.36 12.26 -16.20
CA HIS A 463 -42.83 10.88 -16.06
C HIS A 463 -43.63 10.66 -14.76
N LEU A 464 -44.75 9.95 -14.86
CA LEU A 464 -45.59 9.60 -13.71
C LEU A 464 -46.16 8.18 -13.86
N SER A 465 -45.38 7.19 -13.41
CA SER A 465 -45.79 5.78 -13.38
C SER A 465 -46.77 5.49 -12.23
N ARG A 466 -47.60 4.45 -12.38
CA ARG A 466 -48.47 3.97 -11.28
C ARG A 466 -47.66 3.58 -10.04
N TYR A 467 -46.47 3.03 -10.24
CA TYR A 467 -45.53 2.71 -9.18
C TYR A 467 -45.05 3.94 -8.38
N LEU A 468 -44.69 5.04 -9.05
CA LEU A 468 -44.31 6.30 -8.39
C LEU A 468 -45.47 6.83 -7.52
N ILE A 469 -46.72 6.70 -8.00
CA ILE A 469 -47.92 7.07 -7.23
C ILE A 469 -48.10 6.16 -6.02
N GLN A 470 -48.02 4.83 -6.18
CA GLN A 470 -48.14 3.86 -5.08
C GLN A 470 -47.09 4.15 -3.97
N VAL A 471 -45.82 4.31 -4.33
CA VAL A 471 -44.74 4.63 -3.36
C VAL A 471 -44.98 6.00 -2.71
N SER A 472 -45.53 6.97 -3.43
CA SER A 472 -45.93 8.28 -2.88
C SER A 472 -47.05 8.16 -1.84
N MET A 473 -48.10 7.38 -2.14
CA MET A 473 -49.24 7.11 -1.25
C MET A 473 -48.79 6.39 0.02
N HIS A 474 -47.99 5.32 -0.10
CA HIS A 474 -47.45 4.60 1.05
C HIS A 474 -46.54 5.48 1.93
N HIS A 475 -45.69 6.31 1.32
CA HIS A 475 -44.83 7.22 2.07
C HIS A 475 -45.61 8.37 2.76
N TYR A 476 -46.70 8.87 2.15
CA TYR A 476 -47.51 9.96 2.71
C TYR A 476 -48.38 9.49 3.87
N PHE A 477 -49.21 8.46 3.66
CA PHE A 477 -50.20 8.00 4.65
C PHE A 477 -49.64 6.99 5.66
N PHE A 478 -48.94 5.96 5.19
CA PHE A 478 -48.51 4.81 6.01
C PHE A 478 -47.10 4.96 6.60
N ALA A 479 -46.48 6.12 6.39
CA ALA A 479 -45.19 6.53 6.94
C ALA A 479 -43.97 5.64 6.58
N GLN A 480 -44.14 4.63 5.72
CA GLN A 480 -43.10 3.69 5.31
C GLN A 480 -43.06 3.59 3.77
N SER A 481 -41.87 3.84 3.21
CA SER A 481 -41.46 3.32 1.90
C SER A 481 -40.20 2.47 2.17
N HIS A 482 -40.04 1.37 1.44
CA HIS A 482 -38.98 0.40 1.70
C HIS A 482 -37.56 0.95 1.49
N PHE A 483 -37.40 2.03 0.71
CA PHE A 483 -36.11 2.66 0.44
C PHE A 483 -36.06 4.17 0.78
N VAL A 484 -37.19 4.90 0.72
CA VAL A 484 -37.22 6.34 1.00
C VAL A 484 -37.21 6.60 2.52
N LYS A 485 -36.00 6.59 3.12
CA LYS A 485 -35.74 6.79 4.55
C LYS A 485 -35.82 8.26 5.03
N THR A 486 -36.10 9.22 4.14
CA THR A 486 -36.12 10.67 4.43
C THR A 486 -37.51 11.27 4.24
N PRO A 487 -37.86 12.41 4.89
CA PRO A 487 -39.14 13.08 4.68
C PRO A 487 -39.27 13.62 3.25
N TRP A 488 -39.83 12.80 2.37
CA TRP A 488 -40.13 13.10 0.96
C TRP A 488 -41.52 13.78 0.87
N VAL A 489 -42.51 13.13 0.24
CA VAL A 489 -43.90 13.61 0.01
C VAL A 489 -44.59 14.26 1.23
N ARG A 490 -44.24 13.86 2.46
CA ARG A 490 -44.87 14.34 3.71
C ARG A 490 -44.68 15.85 4.01
N ASN A 491 -43.92 16.58 3.19
CA ASN A 491 -43.81 18.04 3.27
C ASN A 491 -44.74 18.79 2.29
N ILE A 492 -45.51 18.08 1.45
CA ILE A 492 -46.48 18.68 0.53
C ILE A 492 -47.75 19.08 1.31
N PRO A 493 -48.34 20.28 1.07
CA PRO A 493 -49.64 20.66 1.62
C PRO A 493 -50.76 19.70 1.21
N LEU A 494 -51.70 19.43 2.11
CA LEU A 494 -52.76 18.43 1.87
C LEU A 494 -53.55 18.68 0.58
N GLY A 495 -53.90 19.94 0.25
CA GLY A 495 -54.61 20.30 -0.98
C GLY A 495 -53.85 19.88 -2.24
N VAL A 496 -52.57 20.26 -2.34
CA VAL A 496 -51.67 19.89 -3.45
C VAL A 496 -51.52 18.37 -3.56
N PHE A 497 -51.47 17.65 -2.43
CA PHE A 497 -51.41 16.18 -2.47
C PHE A 497 -52.75 15.53 -2.85
N THR A 498 -53.90 16.07 -2.42
CA THR A 498 -55.20 15.60 -2.90
C THR A 498 -55.41 15.87 -4.39
N TYR A 499 -54.84 16.96 -4.92
CA TYR A 499 -54.81 17.24 -6.35
C TYR A 499 -53.96 16.22 -7.12
N PHE A 500 -52.74 15.92 -6.62
CA PHE A 500 -51.90 14.84 -7.16
C PHE A 500 -52.62 13.48 -7.17
N LEU A 501 -53.36 13.13 -6.12
CA LEU A 501 -54.17 11.90 -6.09
C LEU A 501 -55.37 11.94 -7.04
N LYS A 502 -55.96 13.11 -7.30
CA LYS A 502 -56.99 13.27 -8.34
C LYS A 502 -56.41 12.99 -9.72
N LEU A 503 -55.29 13.64 -10.08
CA LEU A 503 -54.58 13.41 -11.34
C LEU A 503 -54.22 11.93 -11.54
N ALA A 504 -53.77 11.25 -10.49
CA ALA A 504 -53.48 9.82 -10.52
C ALA A 504 -54.70 8.94 -10.85
N VAL A 505 -55.88 9.25 -10.29
CA VAL A 505 -57.14 8.54 -10.59
C VAL A 505 -57.66 8.90 -11.99
N ASP A 506 -57.55 10.17 -12.40
CA ASP A 506 -57.90 10.63 -13.74
C ASP A 506 -57.03 9.96 -14.83
N MET A 507 -55.79 9.55 -14.51
CA MET A 507 -54.86 8.85 -15.41
C MET A 507 -55.02 7.32 -15.41
N TYR A 508 -55.15 6.69 -14.23
CA TYR A 508 -55.01 5.23 -14.08
C TYR A 508 -56.22 4.51 -13.46
N GLY A 509 -57.31 5.23 -13.15
CA GLY A 509 -58.51 4.63 -12.55
C GLY A 509 -58.30 4.31 -11.06
N ASP A 510 -58.72 3.12 -10.61
CA ASP A 510 -58.41 2.68 -9.24
C ASP A 510 -57.00 2.11 -9.15
N ILE A 511 -56.32 2.46 -8.06
CA ILE A 511 -54.91 2.17 -7.84
C ILE A 511 -54.81 1.22 -6.65
N PRO A 512 -54.27 -0.01 -6.84
CA PRO A 512 -54.11 -1.00 -5.76
C PRO A 512 -53.36 -0.45 -4.56
N ARG A 513 -53.80 -0.86 -3.36
CA ARG A 513 -53.34 -0.32 -2.06
C ARG A 513 -53.01 -1.41 -1.04
N GLY A 514 -53.26 -2.68 -1.36
CA GLY A 514 -52.94 -3.80 -0.49
C GLY A 514 -51.44 -4.05 -0.43
N LYS A 515 -51.03 -4.75 0.63
CA LYS A 515 -49.62 -4.93 0.96
C LYS A 515 -48.98 -6.00 0.07
N GLY A 516 -48.22 -5.58 -0.93
CA GLY A 516 -47.59 -6.45 -1.93
C GLY A 516 -48.34 -6.51 -3.26
N GLU A 517 -49.41 -5.72 -3.41
CA GLU A 517 -50.13 -5.49 -4.67
C GLU A 517 -49.52 -4.33 -5.49
N ASP A 518 -48.44 -3.71 -4.99
CA ASP A 518 -47.73 -2.66 -5.69
C ASP A 518 -46.88 -3.21 -6.85
N ASP A 519 -46.74 -2.42 -7.91
CA ASP A 519 -46.09 -2.85 -9.16
C ASP A 519 -44.62 -3.26 -8.93
N GLY A 520 -43.95 -2.63 -7.96
CA GLY A 520 -42.59 -2.96 -7.55
C GLY A 520 -42.49 -4.31 -6.83
N SER A 521 -43.50 -4.68 -6.02
CA SER A 521 -43.63 -6.00 -5.41
C SER A 521 -43.95 -7.09 -6.44
N LEU A 522 -44.78 -6.80 -7.45
CA LEU A 522 -45.08 -7.72 -8.55
C LEU A 522 -43.82 -7.99 -9.40
N PHE A 523 -43.10 -6.94 -9.81
CA PHE A 523 -41.82 -7.06 -10.52
C PHE A 523 -40.75 -7.79 -9.69
N ASN A 524 -40.65 -7.48 -8.38
CA ASN A 524 -39.81 -8.22 -7.43
C ASN A 524 -40.19 -9.71 -7.33
N THR A 525 -41.45 -10.07 -7.56
CA THR A 525 -41.94 -11.44 -7.45
C THR A 525 -41.64 -12.23 -8.71
N PHE A 526 -41.91 -11.66 -9.89
CA PHE A 526 -41.43 -12.16 -11.19
C PHE A 526 -39.91 -12.46 -11.17
N LEU A 527 -39.10 -11.54 -10.66
CA LEU A 527 -37.64 -11.76 -10.55
C LEU A 527 -37.26 -12.92 -9.61
N LYS A 528 -37.98 -13.14 -8.50
CA LYS A 528 -37.73 -14.25 -7.56
C LYS A 528 -38.21 -15.59 -8.12
N GLU A 529 -39.32 -15.58 -8.86
CA GLU A 529 -39.98 -16.74 -9.46
C GLU A 529 -39.43 -17.09 -10.84
N SER A 530 -38.54 -16.28 -11.40
CA SER A 530 -37.81 -16.52 -12.65
C SER A 530 -37.31 -17.96 -12.82
N ARG A 531 -36.82 -18.56 -11.72
CA ARG A 531 -36.28 -19.93 -11.61
C ARG A 531 -37.33 -21.04 -11.41
N LEU A 532 -38.61 -20.72 -11.37
CA LEU A 532 -39.70 -21.70 -11.31
C LEU A 532 -40.17 -22.06 -12.73
N THR A 533 -40.78 -23.23 -12.89
CA THR A 533 -41.46 -23.58 -14.15
C THR A 533 -42.62 -22.61 -14.43
N PRO A 534 -43.01 -22.35 -15.69
CA PRO A 534 -44.10 -21.42 -16.01
C PRO A 534 -45.41 -21.70 -15.27
N THR A 535 -45.70 -22.98 -15.01
CA THR A 535 -46.85 -23.47 -14.24
C THR A 535 -46.85 -23.13 -12.75
N LEU A 536 -45.74 -22.64 -12.20
CA LEU A 536 -45.55 -22.32 -10.78
C LEU A 536 -45.27 -20.83 -10.53
N LYS A 537 -45.31 -19.98 -11.57
CA LYS A 537 -45.15 -18.52 -11.44
C LYS A 537 -46.51 -17.90 -11.07
N SER A 538 -46.53 -17.09 -10.02
CA SER A 538 -47.71 -16.30 -9.62
C SER A 538 -47.85 -15.02 -10.43
N VAL A 539 -46.74 -14.52 -11.01
CA VAL A 539 -46.72 -13.36 -11.91
C VAL A 539 -46.27 -13.77 -13.30
N GLY A 540 -47.17 -13.63 -14.29
CA GLY A 540 -46.93 -14.00 -15.68
C GLY A 540 -46.30 -12.89 -16.53
N TRP A 541 -45.88 -13.26 -17.76
CA TRP A 541 -45.39 -12.32 -18.78
C TRP A 541 -46.40 -11.19 -19.05
N GLU A 542 -47.67 -11.52 -19.22
CA GLU A 542 -48.73 -10.58 -19.56
C GLU A 542 -48.89 -9.49 -18.48
N THR A 543 -48.80 -9.85 -17.20
CA THR A 543 -48.86 -8.92 -16.06
C THR A 543 -47.69 -7.95 -16.04
N ILE A 544 -46.45 -8.44 -16.27
CA ILE A 544 -45.27 -7.58 -16.31
C ILE A 544 -45.29 -6.69 -17.57
N LYS A 545 -45.76 -7.23 -18.70
CA LYS A 545 -45.98 -6.45 -19.92
C LYS A 545 -47.00 -5.34 -19.68
N GLU A 546 -48.16 -5.62 -19.07
CA GLU A 546 -49.20 -4.61 -18.77
C GLU A 546 -48.67 -3.49 -17.85
N ILE A 547 -47.89 -3.87 -16.81
CA ILE A 547 -47.24 -2.93 -15.89
C ILE A 547 -46.28 -1.98 -16.64
N LEU A 548 -45.54 -2.48 -17.63
CA LEU A 548 -44.67 -1.68 -18.49
C LEU A 548 -45.44 -0.86 -19.55
N GLU A 549 -46.35 -1.47 -20.31
CA GLU A 549 -47.00 -0.87 -21.48
C GLU A 549 -48.15 0.09 -21.13
N THR A 550 -48.94 -0.22 -20.09
CA THR A 550 -50.15 0.51 -19.68
C THR A 550 -49.88 1.47 -18.52
N TYR A 551 -49.07 1.03 -17.54
CA TYR A 551 -48.85 1.77 -16.28
C TYR A 551 -47.49 2.48 -16.19
N ASN A 552 -46.78 2.53 -17.32
CA ASN A 552 -45.55 3.29 -17.54
C ASN A 552 -44.42 2.94 -16.55
N PHE A 553 -44.37 1.68 -16.09
CA PHE A 553 -43.45 1.24 -15.04
C PHE A 553 -41.99 1.31 -15.48
N ILE A 554 -41.20 2.10 -14.75
CA ILE A 554 -39.74 2.04 -14.66
C ILE A 554 -39.33 2.44 -13.22
N PRO A 555 -38.12 2.07 -12.77
CA PRO A 555 -37.52 2.65 -11.57
C PRO A 555 -37.31 4.16 -11.79
N PHE A 556 -37.77 4.98 -10.85
CA PHE A 556 -37.91 6.43 -11.04
C PHE A 556 -36.84 7.28 -10.32
N CYS A 557 -35.88 6.63 -9.64
CA CYS A 557 -34.68 7.32 -9.19
C CYS A 557 -33.51 6.39 -8.90
N ASN A 558 -32.29 6.92 -8.95
CA ASN A 558 -31.02 6.24 -8.59
C ASN A 558 -30.94 5.68 -7.14
N LYS A 559 -31.98 5.86 -6.32
CA LYS A 559 -32.10 5.32 -4.94
C LYS A 559 -33.11 4.17 -4.84
N ASP A 560 -33.79 3.85 -5.93
CA ASP A 560 -34.73 2.75 -6.04
C ASP A 560 -33.97 1.40 -6.09
N PRO A 561 -34.24 0.45 -5.18
CA PRO A 561 -33.66 -0.90 -5.24
C PRO A 561 -33.92 -1.63 -6.56
N LEU A 562 -34.93 -1.21 -7.33
CA LEU A 562 -35.23 -1.77 -8.65
C LEU A 562 -34.21 -1.38 -9.73
N MET A 563 -33.49 -0.26 -9.61
CA MET A 563 -32.49 0.15 -10.62
C MET A 563 -31.43 -0.94 -10.85
N SER A 564 -30.92 -1.55 -9.78
CA SER A 564 -29.95 -2.66 -9.85
C SER A 564 -30.57 -4.02 -10.24
N GLN A 565 -31.89 -4.10 -10.29
CA GLN A 565 -32.66 -5.32 -10.58
C GLN A 565 -33.32 -5.31 -11.95
N PHE A 566 -33.49 -4.13 -12.56
CA PHE A 566 -34.15 -3.96 -13.85
C PHE A 566 -33.32 -4.56 -15.00
N PRO A 567 -31.97 -4.40 -15.08
CA PRO A 567 -31.15 -5.14 -16.04
C PRO A 567 -31.27 -6.67 -15.89
N LEU A 568 -31.41 -7.18 -14.66
CA LEU A 568 -31.61 -8.61 -14.39
C LEU A 568 -32.94 -9.13 -14.94
N ALA A 569 -33.95 -8.28 -15.16
CA ALA A 569 -35.19 -8.70 -15.83
C ALA A 569 -34.97 -9.00 -17.31
N LEU A 570 -34.09 -8.24 -17.99
CA LEU A 570 -33.76 -8.47 -19.41
C LEU A 570 -32.91 -9.73 -19.62
N ALA A 571 -32.13 -10.14 -18.62
CA ALA A 571 -31.46 -11.44 -18.60
C ALA A 571 -32.44 -12.63 -18.56
N ILE A 572 -33.65 -12.42 -18.06
CA ILE A 572 -34.72 -13.43 -17.97
C ILE A 572 -35.60 -13.39 -19.22
N GLU A 573 -35.98 -12.18 -19.65
CA GLU A 573 -36.90 -11.95 -20.78
C GLU A 573 -36.50 -10.66 -21.53
N PRO A 574 -35.64 -10.75 -22.57
CA PRO A 574 -35.16 -9.60 -23.33
C PRO A 574 -36.28 -8.74 -23.95
N ARG A 575 -37.42 -9.37 -24.26
CA ARG A 575 -38.58 -8.74 -24.92
C ARG A 575 -39.23 -7.61 -24.11
N LEU A 576 -38.84 -7.41 -22.84
CA LEU A 576 -39.23 -6.26 -22.03
C LEU A 576 -38.54 -4.94 -22.45
N LEU A 577 -37.37 -5.01 -23.11
CA LEU A 577 -36.54 -3.83 -23.40
C LEU A 577 -37.27 -2.73 -24.21
N PRO A 578 -38.01 -3.00 -25.30
CA PRO A 578 -38.70 -1.95 -26.06
C PRO A 578 -39.74 -1.18 -25.24
N TYR A 579 -40.45 -1.86 -24.34
CA TYR A 579 -41.43 -1.22 -23.45
C TYR A 579 -40.74 -0.38 -22.37
N ALA A 580 -39.57 -0.82 -21.89
CA ALA A 580 -38.75 -0.05 -20.95
C ALA A 580 -38.17 1.21 -21.60
N VAL A 581 -37.60 1.10 -22.79
CA VAL A 581 -37.03 2.24 -23.55
C VAL A 581 -38.10 3.27 -23.88
N LYS A 582 -39.29 2.83 -24.30
CA LYS A 582 -40.47 3.70 -24.50
C LYS A 582 -40.84 4.50 -23.24
N ASN A 583 -40.60 3.96 -22.05
CA ASN A 583 -40.86 4.62 -20.76
C ASN A 583 -39.70 5.50 -20.27
N GLY A 584 -38.58 5.61 -21.01
CA GLY A 584 -37.42 6.39 -20.61
C GLY A 584 -36.36 5.64 -19.80
N PHE A 585 -36.30 4.29 -19.89
CA PHE A 585 -35.15 3.52 -19.42
C PHE A 585 -34.05 3.49 -20.48
N ASN A 586 -32.82 3.85 -20.10
CA ASN A 586 -31.62 3.65 -20.90
C ASN A 586 -30.79 2.48 -20.33
N MET A 587 -30.20 1.63 -21.17
CA MET A 587 -29.29 0.58 -20.72
C MET A 587 -27.86 1.11 -20.72
N ASP A 588 -27.25 1.14 -19.55
CA ASP A 588 -25.84 1.49 -19.41
C ASP A 588 -24.94 0.29 -19.74
N SER A 589 -23.90 0.52 -20.56
CA SER A 589 -22.93 -0.49 -20.97
C SER A 589 -22.26 -1.21 -19.79
N LYS A 590 -22.13 -0.58 -18.61
CA LYS A 590 -21.58 -1.22 -17.40
C LYS A 590 -22.41 -2.40 -16.90
N TYR A 591 -23.67 -2.53 -17.33
CA TYR A 591 -24.50 -3.69 -17.03
C TYR A 591 -24.44 -4.80 -18.10
N ARG A 592 -23.86 -4.57 -19.28
CA ARG A 592 -23.77 -5.55 -20.39
C ARG A 592 -23.27 -6.92 -19.92
N ASP A 593 -22.04 -6.96 -19.43
CA ASP A 593 -21.38 -8.19 -18.97
C ASP A 593 -22.09 -8.80 -17.74
N PHE A 594 -22.76 -8.00 -16.91
CA PHE A 594 -23.56 -8.48 -15.77
C PHE A 594 -24.86 -9.17 -16.22
N VAL A 595 -25.51 -8.66 -17.28
CA VAL A 595 -26.69 -9.27 -17.91
C VAL A 595 -26.31 -10.59 -18.57
N PHE A 596 -25.21 -10.67 -19.32
CA PHE A 596 -24.77 -11.92 -19.93
C PHE A 596 -24.32 -12.97 -18.90
N ARG A 597 -23.54 -12.60 -17.88
CA ARG A 597 -23.27 -13.47 -16.72
C ARG A 597 -24.55 -14.04 -16.10
N LYS A 598 -25.63 -13.25 -16.07
CA LYS A 598 -26.92 -13.69 -15.55
C LYS A 598 -27.63 -14.69 -16.46
N MET A 599 -27.57 -14.50 -17.78
CA MET A 599 -28.12 -15.45 -18.76
C MET A 599 -27.41 -16.81 -18.68
N PHE A 600 -26.10 -16.83 -18.48
CA PHE A 600 -25.32 -18.06 -18.34
C PHE A 600 -25.32 -18.66 -16.91
N GLU A 601 -25.95 -18.04 -15.89
CA GLU A 601 -25.90 -18.52 -14.50
C GLU A 601 -26.51 -19.94 -14.35
N ARG A 602 -25.72 -20.91 -13.87
CA ARG A 602 -26.16 -22.29 -13.62
C ARG A 602 -27.52 -22.35 -12.88
N PRO A 603 -28.58 -22.91 -13.50
CA PRO A 603 -29.92 -22.99 -12.93
C PRO A 603 -30.04 -24.12 -11.89
N THR A 604 -31.16 -24.12 -11.17
CA THR A 604 -31.49 -25.08 -10.10
C THR A 604 -32.14 -26.38 -10.58
N SER A 605 -32.56 -26.44 -11.84
CA SER A 605 -33.19 -27.60 -12.48
C SER A 605 -32.73 -27.70 -13.92
N THR A 606 -32.21 -28.85 -14.33
CA THR A 606 -31.71 -29.08 -15.68
C THR A 606 -32.88 -29.40 -16.61
N SER A 607 -33.27 -28.46 -17.46
CA SER A 607 -34.08 -28.74 -18.66
C SER A 607 -33.14 -29.13 -19.81
N GLU A 608 -33.59 -30.02 -20.69
CA GLU A 608 -32.84 -30.38 -21.91
C GLU A 608 -32.80 -29.22 -22.91
N THR A 609 -33.86 -28.39 -22.92
CA THR A 609 -34.01 -27.17 -23.75
C THR A 609 -33.12 -26.00 -23.31
N LEU A 610 -32.50 -26.06 -22.13
CA LEU A 610 -31.76 -24.95 -21.51
C LEU A 610 -30.71 -24.29 -22.42
N PRO A 611 -29.88 -25.02 -23.20
CA PRO A 611 -28.87 -24.37 -24.04
C PRO A 611 -29.48 -23.55 -25.18
N GLU A 612 -30.63 -23.99 -25.70
CA GLU A 612 -31.37 -23.31 -26.76
C GLU A 612 -32.09 -22.07 -26.23
N GLU A 613 -32.66 -22.15 -25.02
CA GLU A 613 -33.26 -21.01 -24.31
C GLU A 613 -32.24 -19.89 -24.04
N ILE A 614 -31.04 -20.23 -23.56
CA ILE A 614 -29.95 -19.27 -23.35
C ILE A 614 -29.51 -18.64 -24.67
N ALA A 615 -29.28 -19.45 -25.72
CA ALA A 615 -28.88 -18.94 -27.03
C ALA A 615 -29.97 -18.05 -27.68
N HIS A 616 -31.25 -18.39 -27.52
CA HIS A 616 -32.37 -17.55 -27.97
C HIS A 616 -32.41 -16.20 -27.24
N ASN A 617 -32.26 -16.20 -25.90
CA ASN A 617 -32.27 -14.97 -25.12
C ASN A 617 -31.07 -14.05 -25.44
N VAL A 618 -29.88 -14.62 -25.68
CA VAL A 618 -28.71 -13.84 -26.15
C VAL A 618 -29.02 -13.20 -27.51
N ARG A 619 -29.50 -13.97 -28.50
CA ARG A 619 -29.84 -13.46 -29.83
C ARG A 619 -30.88 -12.35 -29.79
N GLU A 620 -32.01 -12.56 -29.11
CA GLU A 620 -33.07 -11.55 -29.03
C GLU A 620 -32.58 -10.28 -28.33
N LEU A 621 -31.69 -10.36 -27.33
CA LEU A 621 -31.13 -9.17 -26.70
C LEU A 621 -30.19 -8.39 -27.64
N CYS A 622 -29.23 -9.06 -28.29
CA CYS A 622 -28.31 -8.43 -29.26
C CYS A 622 -29.04 -7.85 -30.49
N LYS A 623 -30.20 -8.41 -30.83
CA LYS A 623 -31.10 -7.96 -31.90
C LYS A 623 -31.96 -6.75 -31.50
N LEU A 624 -32.33 -6.64 -30.22
CA LEU A 624 -33.09 -5.51 -29.68
C LEU A 624 -32.18 -4.32 -29.34
N ASP A 625 -30.90 -4.56 -29.05
CA ASP A 625 -29.90 -3.55 -28.76
C ASP A 625 -28.51 -3.93 -29.32
N PRO A 626 -28.05 -3.30 -30.42
CA PRO A 626 -26.74 -3.57 -31.02
C PRO A 626 -25.53 -3.25 -30.13
N THR A 627 -25.72 -2.54 -29.02
CA THR A 627 -24.63 -2.28 -28.04
C THR A 627 -24.37 -3.49 -27.14
N MET A 628 -25.35 -4.40 -27.02
CA MET A 628 -25.28 -5.61 -26.23
C MET A 628 -24.64 -6.75 -27.03
N PHE A 629 -23.57 -7.33 -26.48
CA PHE A 629 -22.89 -8.51 -26.99
C PHE A 629 -22.15 -9.24 -25.86
N VAL A 630 -21.91 -10.54 -26.04
CA VAL A 630 -21.08 -11.35 -25.12
C VAL A 630 -19.62 -10.95 -25.31
N SER A 631 -18.96 -10.51 -24.24
CA SER A 631 -17.54 -10.15 -24.21
C SER A 631 -16.64 -11.37 -24.09
N ARG A 632 -15.34 -11.21 -24.42
CA ARG A 632 -14.35 -12.29 -24.27
C ARG A 632 -14.15 -12.68 -22.81
N THR A 633 -14.30 -11.74 -21.87
CA THR A 633 -14.24 -11.99 -20.43
C THR A 633 -15.39 -12.90 -19.95
N VAL A 634 -16.64 -12.62 -20.34
CA VAL A 634 -17.81 -13.45 -19.95
C VAL A 634 -17.79 -14.82 -20.64
N ALA A 635 -17.33 -14.91 -21.89
CA ALA A 635 -17.14 -16.20 -22.53
C ALA A 635 -16.01 -17.03 -21.87
N ALA A 636 -14.92 -16.40 -21.43
CA ALA A 636 -13.86 -17.06 -20.67
C ALA A 636 -14.34 -17.54 -19.29
N GLU A 637 -15.21 -16.80 -18.60
CA GLU A 637 -15.89 -17.25 -17.38
C GLU A 637 -16.70 -18.53 -17.63
N VAL A 638 -17.52 -18.56 -18.68
CA VAL A 638 -18.33 -19.74 -19.04
C VAL A 638 -17.47 -20.92 -19.49
N CYS A 639 -16.32 -20.69 -20.14
CA CYS A 639 -15.33 -21.72 -20.42
C CYS A 639 -14.70 -22.30 -19.14
N MET A 640 -14.38 -21.47 -18.15
CA MET A 640 -13.86 -21.98 -16.86
C MET A 640 -14.92 -22.70 -16.03
N GLU A 641 -16.21 -22.38 -16.19
CA GLU A 641 -17.31 -23.17 -15.63
C GLU A 641 -17.66 -24.44 -16.45
N ALA A 642 -16.99 -24.76 -17.57
CA ALA A 642 -17.47 -25.75 -18.56
C ALA A 642 -17.78 -27.16 -18.01
N LYS A 643 -17.13 -27.60 -16.93
CA LYS A 643 -17.46 -28.86 -16.21
C LYS A 643 -18.64 -28.73 -15.24
N VAL A 644 -18.81 -27.56 -14.63
CA VAL A 644 -19.80 -27.26 -13.58
C VAL A 644 -21.14 -26.81 -14.18
N ASN A 645 -21.09 -26.17 -15.35
CA ASN A 645 -22.18 -25.49 -16.04
C ASN A 645 -22.25 -25.89 -17.53
N ILE A 646 -22.39 -27.20 -17.78
CA ILE A 646 -22.45 -27.79 -19.13
C ILE A 646 -23.53 -27.11 -20.01
N GLY A 647 -24.65 -26.67 -19.41
CA GLY A 647 -25.72 -25.96 -20.13
C GLY A 647 -25.27 -24.62 -20.72
N GLY A 648 -24.64 -23.75 -19.90
CA GLY A 648 -24.13 -22.47 -20.36
C GLY A 648 -23.01 -22.61 -21.39
N TYR A 649 -22.10 -23.56 -21.19
CA TYR A 649 -21.02 -23.84 -22.15
C TYR A 649 -21.52 -24.46 -23.47
N SER A 650 -22.57 -25.28 -23.43
CA SER A 650 -23.24 -25.79 -24.64
C SER A 650 -23.95 -24.67 -25.41
N ALA A 651 -24.58 -23.71 -24.71
CA ALA A 651 -25.15 -22.51 -25.32
C ALA A 651 -24.07 -21.65 -26.00
N LEU A 652 -22.93 -21.44 -25.34
CA LEU A 652 -21.79 -20.70 -25.89
C LEU A 652 -21.24 -21.36 -27.18
N LYS A 653 -21.05 -22.68 -27.18
CA LYS A 653 -20.69 -23.46 -28.39
C LYS A 653 -21.79 -23.48 -29.47
N THR A 654 -23.02 -23.13 -29.13
CA THR A 654 -24.13 -23.01 -30.10
C THR A 654 -24.13 -21.63 -30.76
N LEU A 655 -23.87 -20.58 -30.00
CA LEU A 655 -23.72 -19.19 -30.48
C LEU A 655 -22.48 -19.04 -31.39
N ASP A 656 -21.35 -19.64 -31.03
CA ASP A 656 -20.13 -19.72 -31.85
C ASP A 656 -20.43 -20.33 -33.23
N LYS A 657 -21.05 -21.51 -33.27
CA LYS A 657 -21.45 -22.23 -34.50
C LYS A 657 -22.45 -21.49 -35.39
N SER A 658 -23.11 -20.45 -34.89
CA SER A 658 -24.08 -19.65 -35.64
C SER A 658 -23.59 -18.25 -35.98
N GLY A 659 -22.37 -17.88 -35.56
CA GLY A 659 -21.78 -16.57 -35.83
C GLY A 659 -22.36 -15.43 -34.97
N ASP A 660 -23.03 -15.75 -33.85
CA ASP A 660 -23.60 -14.75 -32.94
C ASP A 660 -22.55 -14.08 -32.02
N LEU A 661 -21.33 -14.63 -31.96
CA LEU A 661 -20.21 -14.10 -31.19
C LEU A 661 -19.34 -13.16 -32.05
N ARG A 662 -18.81 -12.08 -31.43
CA ARG A 662 -17.90 -11.13 -32.10
C ARG A 662 -16.44 -11.61 -32.17
N PHE A 663 -16.18 -12.88 -31.86
CA PHE A 663 -14.87 -13.54 -31.85
C PHE A 663 -15.05 -15.06 -32.01
N GLU A 664 -14.02 -15.75 -32.49
CA GLU A 664 -14.02 -17.21 -32.58
C GLU A 664 -13.72 -17.85 -31.21
N LEU A 665 -14.58 -18.75 -30.74
CA LEU A 665 -14.42 -19.41 -29.43
C LEU A 665 -13.13 -20.23 -29.33
N ALA A 666 -12.65 -20.78 -30.46
CA ALA A 666 -11.37 -21.49 -30.52
C ALA A 666 -10.18 -20.58 -30.15
N THR A 667 -10.12 -19.36 -30.70
CA THR A 667 -9.05 -18.39 -30.38
C THR A 667 -9.12 -17.94 -28.92
N LEU A 668 -10.35 -17.76 -28.39
CA LEU A 668 -10.57 -17.45 -26.99
C LEU A 668 -10.04 -18.55 -26.07
N VAL A 669 -10.30 -19.82 -26.40
CA VAL A 669 -9.84 -20.96 -25.61
C VAL A 669 -8.32 -21.12 -25.70
N GLU A 670 -7.70 -20.86 -26.86
CA GLU A 670 -6.25 -20.86 -27.01
C GLU A 670 -5.59 -19.81 -26.11
N ASP A 671 -6.02 -18.55 -26.18
CA ASP A 671 -5.53 -17.46 -25.34
C ASP A 671 -5.80 -17.72 -23.84
N LEU A 672 -6.98 -18.25 -23.52
CA LEU A 672 -7.36 -18.63 -22.16
C LEU A 672 -6.42 -19.70 -21.59
N ILE A 673 -5.99 -20.70 -22.36
CA ILE A 673 -5.04 -21.72 -21.89
C ILE A 673 -3.62 -21.14 -21.76
N LYS A 674 -3.19 -20.25 -22.68
CA LYS A 674 -1.84 -19.65 -22.66
C LYS A 674 -1.49 -18.96 -21.34
N THR A 675 -2.44 -18.21 -20.77
CA THR A 675 -2.26 -17.46 -19.50
C THR A 675 -1.89 -18.34 -18.29
N PHE A 676 -2.19 -19.65 -18.30
CA PHE A 676 -1.87 -20.54 -17.18
C PHE A 676 -0.38 -20.90 -17.10
N ILE A 677 0.44 -20.64 -18.13
CA ILE A 677 1.89 -20.99 -18.09
C ILE A 677 2.66 -20.25 -16.98
N LYS A 678 2.22 -19.03 -16.62
CA LYS A 678 2.78 -18.21 -15.52
C LYS A 678 1.92 -18.29 -14.23
N THR A 679 0.87 -19.12 -14.16
CA THR A 679 -0.15 -19.05 -13.08
C THR A 679 -0.29 -20.34 -12.26
N ARG A 680 -0.18 -20.22 -10.93
CA ARG A 680 -0.14 -21.34 -9.96
C ARG A 680 -1.37 -22.26 -9.95
N SER A 681 -2.54 -21.78 -10.39
CA SER A 681 -3.77 -22.56 -10.49
C SER A 681 -3.69 -23.74 -11.46
N ILE A 682 -2.68 -23.78 -12.36
CA ILE A 682 -2.36 -24.93 -13.21
C ILE A 682 -2.14 -26.24 -12.42
N CYS A 683 -1.83 -26.16 -11.12
CA CYS A 683 -1.67 -27.30 -10.21
C CYS A 683 -2.97 -27.75 -9.51
N TRP A 684 -4.10 -27.07 -9.70
CA TRP A 684 -5.35 -27.34 -8.99
C TRP A 684 -6.21 -28.38 -9.75
N PRO A 685 -6.73 -29.45 -9.10
CA PRO A 685 -7.43 -30.53 -9.81
C PRO A 685 -8.60 -30.08 -10.70
N THR A 686 -9.45 -29.17 -10.19
CA THR A 686 -10.60 -28.59 -10.91
C THR A 686 -10.16 -27.81 -12.15
N THR A 687 -9.05 -27.07 -12.06
CA THR A 687 -8.45 -26.34 -13.18
C THR A 687 -7.84 -27.31 -14.20
N ILE A 688 -7.11 -28.34 -13.74
CA ILE A 688 -6.54 -29.41 -14.58
C ILE A 688 -7.63 -30.12 -15.40
N GLU A 689 -8.74 -30.52 -14.76
CA GLU A 689 -9.87 -31.18 -15.44
C GLU A 689 -10.57 -30.27 -16.45
N THR A 690 -10.65 -28.97 -16.17
CA THR A 690 -11.31 -27.99 -17.04
C THR A 690 -10.44 -27.63 -18.24
N LEU A 691 -9.15 -27.32 -18.06
CA LEU A 691 -8.23 -27.03 -19.16
C LEU A 691 -8.08 -28.23 -20.11
N ARG A 692 -8.00 -29.45 -19.57
CA ARG A 692 -7.99 -30.68 -20.39
C ARG A 692 -9.31 -30.93 -21.13
N TYR A 693 -10.43 -30.42 -20.64
CA TYR A 693 -11.73 -30.52 -21.32
C TYR A 693 -11.88 -29.47 -22.42
N LEU A 694 -11.48 -28.23 -22.17
CA LEU A 694 -11.45 -27.16 -23.16
C LEU A 694 -10.54 -27.51 -24.34
N TYR A 695 -9.32 -28.02 -24.09
CA TYR A 695 -8.40 -28.48 -25.13
C TYR A 695 -8.92 -29.72 -25.91
N ALA A 696 -9.79 -30.54 -25.30
CA ALA A 696 -10.40 -31.68 -25.99
C ALA A 696 -11.53 -31.27 -26.95
N ASP A 697 -12.25 -30.18 -26.65
CA ASP A 697 -13.20 -29.55 -27.59
C ASP A 697 -12.49 -28.68 -28.64
N PHE A 698 -11.43 -27.96 -28.24
CA PHE A 698 -10.68 -27.01 -29.06
C PHE A 698 -9.16 -27.29 -29.01
N PRO A 699 -8.67 -28.29 -29.77
CA PRO A 699 -7.24 -28.61 -29.82
C PRO A 699 -6.47 -27.54 -30.60
N SER A 700 -5.38 -27.04 -30.02
CA SER A 700 -4.49 -26.06 -30.64
C SER A 700 -3.12 -26.66 -30.95
N SER A 701 -2.47 -26.15 -32.02
CA SER A 701 -1.08 -26.44 -32.38
C SER A 701 -0.05 -25.54 -31.69
N ASP A 702 -0.48 -24.57 -30.87
CA ASP A 702 0.41 -23.61 -30.21
C ASP A 702 1.34 -24.28 -29.17
N PRO A 703 2.65 -23.95 -29.17
CA PRO A 703 3.63 -24.60 -28.29
C PRO A 703 3.45 -24.23 -26.81
N THR A 704 2.89 -23.07 -26.50
CA THR A 704 2.59 -22.64 -25.12
C THR A 704 1.37 -23.38 -24.59
N VAL A 705 0.30 -23.52 -25.38
CA VAL A 705 -0.87 -24.35 -25.03
C VAL A 705 -0.46 -25.81 -24.85
N ARG A 706 0.30 -26.38 -25.78
CA ARG A 706 0.86 -27.73 -25.66
C ARG A 706 1.62 -27.93 -24.34
N LEU A 707 2.50 -26.98 -23.98
CA LEU A 707 3.27 -27.04 -22.74
C LEU A 707 2.38 -26.95 -21.49
N VAL A 708 1.38 -26.06 -21.47
CA VAL A 708 0.39 -25.96 -20.38
C VAL A 708 -0.36 -27.28 -20.19
N ILE A 709 -0.88 -27.86 -21.27
CA ILE A 709 -1.62 -29.13 -21.19
C ILE A 709 -0.71 -30.28 -20.73
N LEU A 710 0.53 -30.36 -21.20
CA LEU A 710 1.52 -31.32 -20.71
C LEU A 710 1.83 -31.14 -19.20
N ILE A 711 1.95 -29.90 -18.71
CA ILE A 711 2.13 -29.61 -17.28
C ILE A 711 0.90 -30.08 -16.48
N THR A 712 -0.33 -29.81 -16.93
CA THR A 712 -1.54 -30.31 -16.24
C THR A 712 -1.58 -31.84 -16.20
N PHE A 713 -1.14 -32.50 -17.28
CA PHE A 713 -1.11 -33.96 -17.38
C PHE A 713 -0.13 -34.60 -16.39
N PHE A 714 1.13 -34.13 -16.34
CA PHE A 714 2.15 -34.71 -15.46
C PHE A 714 2.00 -34.26 -13.99
N SER A 715 1.30 -33.15 -13.72
CA SER A 715 0.98 -32.72 -12.35
C SER A 715 -0.18 -33.49 -11.72
N ALA A 716 -1.09 -34.04 -12.52
CA ALA A 716 -2.31 -34.72 -12.08
C ALA A 716 -2.03 -35.92 -11.16
N THR A 717 -2.78 -36.00 -10.05
CA THR A 717 -2.66 -37.08 -9.05
C THR A 717 -2.93 -38.48 -9.62
N GLU A 718 -3.86 -38.59 -10.59
CA GLU A 718 -4.22 -39.83 -11.27
C GLU A 718 -3.05 -40.57 -11.94
N ASN A 719 -2.00 -39.83 -12.31
CA ASN A 719 -0.87 -40.34 -13.07
C ASN A 719 0.32 -40.76 -12.18
N LEU A 720 0.27 -40.51 -10.86
CA LEU A 720 1.35 -40.79 -9.91
C LEU A 720 1.76 -42.27 -9.79
N HIS A 721 0.87 -43.19 -10.16
CA HIS A 721 1.08 -44.64 -10.06
C HIS A 721 0.84 -45.38 -11.39
N CYS A 722 0.78 -44.66 -12.51
CA CYS A 722 0.64 -45.25 -13.84
C CYS A 722 2.00 -45.80 -14.33
N SER A 723 1.99 -46.94 -15.03
CA SER A 723 3.18 -47.38 -15.78
C SER A 723 3.48 -46.42 -16.94
N PRO A 724 4.74 -46.31 -17.38
CA PRO A 724 5.10 -45.54 -18.59
C PRO A 724 4.29 -45.93 -19.84
N SER A 725 3.95 -47.20 -20.00
CA SER A 725 3.09 -47.69 -21.07
C SER A 725 1.64 -47.16 -20.97
N ALA A 726 1.06 -47.10 -19.78
CA ALA A 726 -0.27 -46.51 -19.57
C ALA A 726 -0.26 -44.98 -19.77
N ILE A 727 0.86 -44.32 -19.44
CA ILE A 727 1.07 -42.90 -19.73
C ILE A 727 1.15 -42.65 -21.24
N HIS A 728 1.80 -43.53 -22.01
CA HIS A 728 1.86 -43.43 -23.46
C HIS A 728 0.46 -43.44 -24.08
N VAL A 729 -0.39 -44.43 -23.75
CA VAL A 729 -1.77 -44.52 -24.26
C VAL A 729 -2.61 -43.30 -23.86
N LYS A 730 -2.45 -42.79 -22.62
CA LYS A 730 -3.15 -41.58 -22.16
C LYS A 730 -2.71 -40.29 -22.88
N LEU A 731 -1.45 -40.19 -23.31
CA LEU A 731 -0.94 -39.05 -24.09
C LEU A 731 -1.28 -39.16 -25.59
N GLU A 732 -1.33 -40.38 -26.12
CA GLU A 732 -1.79 -40.69 -27.49
C GLU A 732 -3.26 -40.28 -27.66
N ALA A 733 -4.12 -40.62 -26.70
CA ALA A 733 -5.53 -40.23 -26.67
C ALA A 733 -5.79 -38.70 -26.57
N LEU A 734 -4.75 -37.89 -26.34
CA LEU A 734 -4.80 -36.41 -26.33
C LEU A 734 -4.05 -35.80 -27.52
N ASN A 735 -3.56 -36.60 -28.47
CA ASN A 735 -2.70 -36.20 -29.59
C ASN A 735 -1.41 -35.46 -29.16
N LEU A 736 -0.87 -35.75 -27.97
CA LEU A 736 0.32 -35.08 -27.43
C LEU A 736 1.64 -35.77 -27.80
N ILE A 737 1.59 -36.94 -28.44
CA ILE A 737 2.75 -37.74 -28.87
C ILE A 737 3.15 -37.37 -30.33
N PRO A 738 4.45 -37.27 -30.67
CA PRO A 738 5.62 -37.54 -29.84
C PRO A 738 5.91 -36.46 -28.80
N LEU A 739 6.47 -36.87 -27.66
CA LEU A 739 7.06 -35.97 -26.67
C LEU A 739 8.52 -35.70 -27.07
N THR A 740 8.94 -34.45 -27.15
CA THR A 740 10.27 -34.04 -27.60
C THR A 740 11.24 -33.79 -26.43
N ARG A 741 12.56 -33.75 -26.70
CA ARG A 741 13.59 -33.32 -25.72
C ARG A 741 13.24 -31.95 -25.10
N LYS A 742 12.73 -31.03 -25.91
CA LYS A 742 12.33 -29.67 -25.49
C LYS A 742 11.06 -29.66 -24.64
N ASP A 743 10.09 -30.51 -24.92
CA ASP A 743 8.91 -30.68 -24.03
C ASP A 743 9.36 -31.16 -22.64
N VAL A 744 10.16 -32.24 -22.58
CA VAL A 744 10.65 -32.82 -21.30
C VAL A 744 11.45 -31.78 -20.50
N LEU A 745 12.36 -31.06 -21.15
CA LEU A 745 13.13 -29.97 -20.53
C LEU A 745 12.21 -28.88 -19.99
N ASN A 746 11.28 -28.38 -20.79
CA ASN A 746 10.39 -27.27 -20.42
C ASN A 746 9.46 -27.65 -19.26
N ILE A 747 8.91 -28.87 -19.23
CA ILE A 747 8.05 -29.33 -18.13
C ILE A 747 8.88 -29.48 -16.83
N LEU A 748 10.08 -30.05 -16.89
CA LEU A 748 10.93 -30.23 -15.70
C LEU A 748 11.48 -28.91 -15.15
N VAL A 749 11.78 -27.94 -16.03
CA VAL A 749 12.23 -26.59 -15.65
C VAL A 749 11.06 -25.73 -15.15
N ASN A 750 9.84 -25.89 -15.66
CA ASN A 750 8.69 -25.06 -15.27
C ASN A 750 8.52 -25.00 -13.75
N PRO A 751 8.43 -23.80 -13.13
CA PRO A 751 8.53 -23.67 -11.67
C PRO A 751 7.48 -24.46 -10.90
N PHE A 752 6.26 -24.62 -11.44
CA PHE A 752 5.14 -25.26 -10.75
C PHE A 752 5.24 -26.80 -10.65
N VAL A 753 6.13 -27.43 -11.43
CA VAL A 753 6.29 -28.90 -11.47
C VAL A 753 7.21 -29.38 -10.34
N ASP A 754 6.62 -29.68 -9.19
CA ASP A 754 7.27 -30.36 -8.05
C ASP A 754 7.36 -31.90 -8.23
N ARG A 755 6.55 -32.48 -9.13
CA ARG A 755 6.38 -33.93 -9.34
C ARG A 755 7.05 -34.41 -10.63
N TYR A 756 8.35 -34.69 -10.54
CA TYR A 756 9.18 -35.02 -11.71
C TYR A 756 9.36 -36.53 -11.98
N GLN A 757 9.16 -37.40 -10.98
CA GLN A 757 9.45 -38.84 -11.10
C GLN A 757 8.73 -39.49 -12.29
N VAL A 758 7.41 -39.34 -12.39
CA VAL A 758 6.58 -39.88 -13.48
C VAL A 758 7.08 -39.49 -14.88
N LEU A 759 7.60 -38.26 -15.04
CA LEU A 759 8.14 -37.77 -16.31
C LEU A 759 9.56 -38.29 -16.57
N LEU A 760 10.40 -38.41 -15.54
CA LEU A 760 11.72 -39.05 -15.67
C LEU A 760 11.61 -40.54 -15.96
N ASP A 761 10.66 -41.24 -15.34
CA ASP A 761 10.41 -42.68 -15.55
C ASP A 761 9.81 -42.93 -16.95
N TYR A 762 8.93 -42.04 -17.43
CA TYR A 762 8.44 -42.07 -18.81
C TYR A 762 9.55 -41.76 -19.83
N ALA A 763 10.39 -40.76 -19.57
CA ALA A 763 11.54 -40.44 -20.41
C ALA A 763 12.52 -41.62 -20.47
N GLN A 764 12.85 -42.24 -19.33
CA GLN A 764 13.69 -43.44 -19.24
C GLN A 764 13.10 -44.64 -19.98
N TRP A 765 11.79 -44.89 -19.88
CA TRP A 765 11.12 -45.95 -20.64
C TRP A 765 11.10 -45.66 -22.16
N GLY A 766 11.17 -44.39 -22.55
CA GLY A 766 11.44 -43.95 -23.92
C GLY A 766 12.91 -44.01 -24.35
N MET A 767 13.81 -44.60 -23.56
CA MET A 767 15.22 -44.80 -23.90
C MET A 767 15.52 -46.28 -24.19
N GLY A 768 16.17 -46.55 -25.32
CA GLY A 768 16.32 -47.90 -25.86
C GLY A 768 15.27 -48.15 -26.95
N GLU A 769 15.64 -48.31 -28.22
CA GLU A 769 16.98 -48.49 -28.78
C GLU A 769 17.00 -48.05 -30.26
N LYS A 770 18.20 -48.03 -30.87
CA LYS A 770 18.52 -48.80 -32.10
C LYS A 770 19.66 -48.18 -32.93
N GLU A 771 20.59 -49.03 -33.38
CA GLU A 771 21.37 -48.80 -34.61
C GLU A 771 20.58 -49.21 -35.88
N HIS A 772 19.41 -49.85 -35.75
CA HIS A 772 18.56 -50.35 -36.84
C HIS A 772 17.11 -49.79 -36.80
N GLY A 773 16.96 -48.47 -36.64
CA GLY A 773 15.73 -47.71 -36.98
C GLY A 773 14.61 -47.60 -35.93
N ALA A 774 14.74 -46.60 -35.02
CA ALA A 774 13.71 -45.89 -34.22
C ALA A 774 12.65 -46.69 -33.38
N LYS A 775 12.08 -46.14 -32.30
CA LYS A 775 12.24 -44.82 -31.64
C LYS A 775 12.95 -45.00 -30.28
N GLY A 776 13.72 -44.00 -29.86
CA GLY A 776 14.20 -43.86 -28.48
C GLY A 776 15.34 -42.85 -28.37
N MET A 777 15.56 -42.27 -27.17
CA MET A 777 16.72 -41.41 -26.89
C MET A 777 17.91 -42.25 -26.41
N THR A 778 19.14 -41.88 -26.79
CA THR A 778 20.37 -42.56 -26.37
C THR A 778 20.85 -42.11 -24.98
N MET A 779 21.64 -42.96 -24.33
CA MET A 779 22.30 -42.64 -23.04
C MET A 779 23.28 -41.45 -23.14
N LYS A 780 23.72 -41.05 -24.34
CA LYS A 780 24.50 -39.82 -24.55
C LYS A 780 23.59 -38.60 -24.49
N GLU A 781 22.56 -38.56 -25.33
CA GLU A 781 21.59 -37.47 -25.40
C GLU A 781 20.85 -37.26 -24.07
N PHE A 782 20.64 -38.33 -23.29
CA PHE A 782 20.10 -38.24 -21.94
C PHE A 782 21.05 -37.54 -20.95
N LYS A 783 22.36 -37.81 -21.02
CA LYS A 783 23.34 -37.10 -20.20
C LYS A 783 23.41 -35.61 -20.56
N GLU A 784 23.29 -35.29 -21.85
CA GLU A 784 23.19 -33.91 -22.33
C GLU A 784 21.91 -33.24 -21.82
N LEU A 785 20.75 -33.88 -21.93
CA LEU A 785 19.46 -33.40 -21.41
C LEU A 785 19.50 -33.21 -19.88
N VAL A 786 20.10 -34.13 -19.13
CA VAL A 786 20.30 -33.97 -17.68
C VAL A 786 21.23 -32.77 -17.38
N GLY A 787 22.27 -32.55 -18.19
CA GLY A 787 23.10 -31.34 -18.13
C GLY A 787 22.33 -30.04 -18.40
N GLU A 788 21.44 -30.02 -19.39
CA GLU A 788 20.53 -28.91 -19.68
C GLU A 788 19.56 -28.64 -18.52
N ILE A 789 18.95 -29.71 -17.98
CA ILE A 789 18.06 -29.64 -16.81
C ILE A 789 18.81 -29.06 -15.61
N ILE A 790 20.04 -29.52 -15.31
CA ILE A 790 20.87 -28.97 -14.24
C ILE A 790 21.14 -27.48 -14.48
N SER A 791 21.64 -27.13 -15.66
CA SER A 791 22.05 -25.76 -16.00
C SER A 791 20.89 -24.76 -15.91
N ARG A 792 19.64 -25.18 -16.17
CA ARG A 792 18.44 -24.33 -16.00
C ARG A 792 17.85 -24.41 -14.58
N CYS A 793 17.83 -25.58 -13.95
CA CYS A 793 17.26 -25.73 -12.60
C CYS A 793 18.11 -25.09 -11.49
N LEU A 794 19.39 -24.82 -11.73
CA LEU A 794 20.21 -24.01 -10.82
C LEU A 794 19.76 -22.53 -10.77
N GLU A 795 19.20 -22.00 -11.86
CA GLU A 795 18.62 -20.65 -11.94
C GLU A 795 17.20 -20.59 -11.32
N VAL A 796 16.45 -21.70 -11.35
CA VAL A 796 15.09 -21.82 -10.80
C VAL A 796 15.11 -22.28 -9.34
N ALA A 797 15.09 -21.31 -8.43
CA ALA A 797 15.35 -21.46 -6.99
C ALA A 797 14.58 -22.57 -6.23
N CYS A 798 13.41 -23.03 -6.71
CA CYS A 798 12.66 -24.11 -6.08
C CYS A 798 13.23 -25.53 -6.33
N LYS A 799 13.99 -25.72 -7.41
CA LYS A 799 14.28 -27.05 -7.98
C LYS A 799 15.31 -27.88 -7.20
N GLY A 800 15.74 -27.44 -6.01
CA GLY A 800 16.70 -28.15 -5.16
C GLY A 800 16.31 -29.60 -4.83
N LYS A 801 14.99 -29.91 -4.73
CA LYS A 801 14.50 -31.29 -4.57
C LYS A 801 14.78 -32.16 -5.81
N LEU A 802 14.55 -31.63 -7.01
CA LEU A 802 14.81 -32.31 -8.28
C LEU A 802 16.32 -32.51 -8.46
N LEU A 803 17.12 -31.46 -8.26
CA LEU A 803 18.58 -31.53 -8.38
C LEU A 803 19.17 -32.56 -7.42
N LYS A 804 18.73 -32.57 -6.15
CA LYS A 804 19.15 -33.61 -5.20
C LYS A 804 18.77 -35.01 -5.66
N LYS A 805 17.57 -35.25 -6.20
CA LYS A 805 17.18 -36.57 -6.69
C LYS A 805 17.91 -37.00 -7.97
N LEU A 806 18.28 -36.07 -8.85
CA LEU A 806 19.16 -36.35 -9.98
C LEU A 806 20.57 -36.74 -9.50
N GLN A 807 21.10 -36.05 -8.47
CA GLN A 807 22.38 -36.38 -7.84
C GLN A 807 22.36 -37.75 -7.16
N GLU A 808 21.31 -38.07 -6.39
CA GLU A 808 21.12 -39.39 -5.75
C GLU A 808 20.98 -40.54 -6.78
N GLY A 809 20.41 -40.27 -7.96
CA GLY A 809 20.20 -41.27 -9.01
C GLY A 809 21.37 -41.46 -9.99
N TYR A 810 22.21 -40.43 -10.19
CA TYR A 810 23.21 -40.40 -11.26
C TYR A 810 24.54 -39.78 -10.78
N PRO A 811 25.60 -40.58 -10.53
CA PRO A 811 26.87 -40.07 -9.98
C PRO A 811 27.52 -38.92 -10.77
N PHE A 812 27.41 -38.93 -12.11
CA PHE A 812 27.98 -37.89 -12.98
C PHE A 812 27.36 -36.49 -12.79
N VAL A 813 26.21 -36.40 -12.11
CA VAL A 813 25.50 -35.13 -11.87
C VAL A 813 26.32 -34.22 -10.96
N SER A 814 27.08 -34.76 -10.00
CA SER A 814 27.98 -33.96 -9.15
C SER A 814 29.04 -33.22 -9.97
N ASP A 815 29.67 -33.93 -10.92
CA ASP A 815 30.69 -33.35 -11.80
C ASP A 815 30.07 -32.38 -12.81
N ALA A 816 28.86 -32.66 -13.30
CA ALA A 816 28.11 -31.77 -14.18
C ALA A 816 27.66 -30.47 -13.49
N ILE A 817 27.33 -30.51 -12.19
CA ILE A 817 27.05 -29.31 -11.38
C ILE A 817 28.34 -28.49 -11.20
N LEU A 818 29.46 -29.14 -10.87
CA LEU A 818 30.77 -28.51 -10.75
C LEU A 818 31.16 -27.77 -12.05
N ALA A 819 31.09 -28.45 -13.20
CA ALA A 819 31.35 -27.86 -14.50
C ALA A 819 30.39 -26.70 -14.81
N ALA A 820 29.07 -26.91 -14.71
CA ALA A 820 28.08 -25.88 -15.05
C ALA A 820 28.22 -24.60 -14.20
N VAL A 821 28.53 -24.71 -12.90
CA VAL A 821 28.71 -23.55 -12.03
C VAL A 821 30.05 -22.84 -12.31
N LEU A 822 31.15 -23.57 -12.50
CA LEU A 822 32.46 -22.97 -12.75
C LEU A 822 32.57 -22.34 -14.16
N GLU A 823 32.01 -22.98 -15.19
CA GLU A 823 32.11 -22.53 -16.58
C GLU A 823 31.12 -21.42 -16.95
N LYS A 824 29.94 -21.36 -16.32
CA LYS A 824 28.85 -20.44 -16.73
C LYS A 824 28.43 -19.42 -15.66
N HIS A 825 28.90 -19.57 -14.43
CA HIS A 825 28.43 -18.77 -13.29
C HIS A 825 29.56 -18.25 -12.39
N GLN A 826 30.84 -18.47 -12.69
CA GLN A 826 31.89 -17.62 -12.12
C GLN A 826 31.73 -16.19 -12.69
N ILE A 827 31.89 -15.18 -11.83
CA ILE A 827 31.86 -13.76 -12.20
C ILE A 827 33.03 -13.07 -11.51
N ASP A 828 33.95 -12.51 -12.28
CA ASP A 828 35.06 -11.71 -11.80
C ASP A 828 34.82 -10.21 -12.05
N ILE A 829 35.68 -9.35 -11.49
CA ILE A 829 35.45 -7.89 -11.49
C ILE A 829 35.52 -7.28 -12.91
N GLU A 830 36.23 -7.95 -13.83
CA GLU A 830 36.38 -7.51 -15.22
C GLU A 830 35.15 -7.81 -16.08
N ASP A 831 34.38 -8.85 -15.76
CA ASP A 831 33.13 -9.22 -16.44
C ASP A 831 31.99 -8.22 -16.17
N LEU A 832 32.12 -7.41 -15.12
CA LEU A 832 31.10 -6.44 -14.71
C LEU A 832 31.11 -5.20 -15.61
N PRO A 833 29.94 -4.65 -15.99
CA PRO A 833 29.84 -3.43 -16.82
C PRO A 833 30.70 -2.26 -16.30
N ALA A 834 31.16 -1.42 -17.22
CA ALA A 834 32.03 -0.29 -16.89
C ALA A 834 31.31 0.72 -15.97
N TRP A 835 31.94 1.10 -14.85
CA TRP A 835 31.35 1.99 -13.83
C TRP A 835 30.87 3.36 -14.34
N GLU A 836 31.28 3.76 -15.55
CA GLU A 836 30.79 4.99 -16.19
C GLU A 836 29.35 4.83 -16.72
N ASP A 837 28.98 3.63 -17.18
CA ASP A 837 27.66 3.24 -17.69
C ASP A 837 26.73 2.85 -16.53
N ARG A 838 25.86 3.80 -16.14
CA ARG A 838 24.89 3.62 -15.06
C ARG A 838 23.75 2.68 -15.46
N GLU A 839 23.41 2.57 -16.74
CA GLU A 839 22.22 1.82 -17.19
C GLU A 839 22.54 0.32 -17.24
N ALA A 840 23.69 -0.07 -17.79
CA ALA A 840 24.18 -1.43 -17.74
C ALA A 840 24.47 -1.89 -16.30
N CYS A 841 25.15 -1.07 -15.48
CA CYS A 841 25.37 -1.40 -14.06
C CYS A 841 24.06 -1.53 -13.26
N GLY A 842 23.03 -0.76 -13.60
CA GLY A 842 21.71 -0.81 -12.97
C GLY A 842 20.93 -2.08 -13.31
N ARG A 843 20.86 -2.45 -14.60
CA ARG A 843 20.14 -3.64 -15.07
C ARG A 843 20.88 -4.98 -14.84
N PHE A 844 22.16 -4.96 -14.46
CA PHE A 844 22.94 -6.19 -14.28
C PHE A 844 22.41 -7.05 -13.11
N GLU A 845 21.81 -8.20 -13.42
CA GLU A 845 21.41 -9.24 -12.45
C GLU A 845 22.12 -10.57 -12.75
N ALA A 846 22.75 -11.15 -11.72
CA ALA A 846 23.43 -12.43 -11.81
C ALA A 846 22.42 -13.59 -11.97
N ARG A 847 22.78 -14.66 -12.68
CA ARG A 847 21.81 -15.71 -13.12
C ARG A 847 21.26 -16.59 -11.98
N LEU A 848 22.12 -17.05 -11.08
CA LEU A 848 21.74 -17.75 -9.84
C LEU A 848 21.21 -16.78 -8.78
N CYS A 849 20.46 -17.29 -7.79
CA CYS A 849 19.98 -16.55 -6.61
C CYS A 849 19.17 -15.27 -6.88
N ARG A 850 18.48 -15.17 -8.02
CA ARG A 850 17.54 -14.08 -8.33
C ARG A 850 16.43 -13.97 -7.30
N ASP A 851 15.96 -12.74 -7.05
CA ASP A 851 14.90 -12.46 -6.08
C ASP A 851 13.55 -12.25 -6.78
N TYR A 852 12.92 -13.36 -7.14
CA TYR A 852 11.59 -13.41 -7.76
C TYR A 852 10.48 -12.79 -6.89
N THR A 853 10.74 -12.43 -5.62
CA THR A 853 9.75 -11.74 -4.77
C THR A 853 9.78 -10.21 -4.92
N LYS A 854 10.86 -9.63 -5.45
CA LYS A 854 10.97 -8.18 -5.75
C LYS A 854 10.18 -7.77 -7.00
N TYR A 855 10.04 -8.66 -7.98
CA TYR A 855 9.43 -8.37 -9.29
C TYR A 855 7.89 -8.47 -9.33
N ALA A 856 7.20 -8.42 -8.17
CA ALA A 856 5.75 -8.61 -8.07
C ALA A 856 4.88 -7.43 -8.57
N PHE A 857 5.50 -6.36 -9.10
CA PHE A 857 4.86 -5.10 -9.50
C PHE A 857 5.27 -4.58 -10.89
N ASP A 858 6.07 -5.33 -11.65
CA ASP A 858 6.52 -4.94 -12.99
C ASP A 858 6.47 -6.14 -13.95
N GLY A 859 6.11 -5.89 -15.22
CA GLY A 859 5.64 -6.87 -16.20
C GLY A 859 6.72 -7.75 -16.83
N GLY A 860 7.52 -8.45 -16.04
CA GLY A 860 8.70 -9.21 -16.52
C GLY A 860 8.37 -10.38 -17.47
N ASP A 861 8.89 -10.31 -18.71
CA ASP A 861 8.67 -11.33 -19.74
C ASP A 861 9.81 -12.35 -19.92
N ASP A 862 10.97 -12.14 -19.30
CA ASP A 862 12.23 -12.76 -19.73
C ASP A 862 12.49 -14.21 -19.29
N MET A 863 11.55 -14.91 -18.66
CA MET A 863 11.82 -16.27 -18.15
C MET A 863 11.99 -17.36 -19.23
N PHE A 864 11.62 -17.09 -20.49
CA PHE A 864 11.55 -18.11 -21.55
C PHE A 864 12.20 -17.74 -22.90
N LYS A 865 12.87 -16.59 -23.04
CA LYS A 865 13.63 -16.28 -24.26
C LYS A 865 14.93 -17.10 -24.31
N GLU A 866 15.14 -17.82 -25.40
CA GLU A 866 16.38 -18.58 -25.64
C GLU A 866 17.46 -17.67 -26.23
N GLY A 867 18.69 -17.82 -25.76
CA GLY A 867 19.86 -17.19 -26.37
C GLY A 867 20.33 -18.00 -27.57
N GLY A 868 20.43 -17.37 -28.73
CA GLY A 868 21.13 -17.88 -29.90
C GLY A 868 22.28 -16.93 -30.26
N GLU A 869 23.47 -17.46 -30.50
CA GLU A 869 24.63 -16.67 -30.90
C GLU A 869 24.72 -16.56 -32.43
N GLY A 870 24.87 -15.32 -32.91
CA GLY A 870 25.50 -15.00 -34.19
C GLY A 870 24.78 -15.39 -35.51
N GLU A 871 24.10 -14.42 -36.11
CA GLU A 871 24.47 -13.96 -37.46
C GLU A 871 23.89 -12.55 -37.75
N THR A 872 24.47 -11.83 -38.72
CA THR A 872 24.17 -10.40 -38.96
C THR A 872 23.51 -10.14 -40.32
N SER A 873 22.27 -9.65 -40.34
CA SER A 873 21.74 -8.78 -41.41
C SER A 873 20.28 -8.35 -41.20
N GLY A 874 19.90 -7.17 -41.74
CA GLY A 874 18.56 -6.95 -42.30
C GLY A 874 17.47 -6.32 -41.41
N ASP A 875 17.32 -5.00 -41.52
CA ASP A 875 16.14 -4.17 -41.21
C ASP A 875 14.96 -4.79 -40.44
N ARG A 876 14.76 -4.33 -39.19
CA ARG A 876 13.43 -3.98 -38.68
C ARG A 876 13.49 -2.63 -37.96
N LYS A 877 12.52 -1.76 -38.26
CA LYS A 877 12.37 -0.46 -37.59
C LYS A 877 11.84 -0.68 -36.17
N GLU A 878 12.51 -0.09 -35.19
CA GLU A 878 11.93 0.10 -33.87
C GLU A 878 10.80 1.13 -33.96
N VAL A 879 9.59 0.73 -33.61
CA VAL A 879 8.51 1.66 -33.23
C VAL A 879 8.50 1.67 -31.71
N VAL A 880 9.03 2.74 -31.12
CA VAL A 880 8.88 2.98 -29.69
C VAL A 880 7.44 3.41 -29.45
N GLN A 881 6.65 2.53 -28.85
CA GLN A 881 5.29 2.83 -28.42
C GLN A 881 5.27 2.84 -26.89
N SER A 882 5.00 4.01 -26.33
CA SER A 882 4.98 4.28 -24.90
C SER A 882 3.56 4.16 -24.37
N ASP A 883 3.21 3.00 -23.82
CA ASP A 883 1.88 2.76 -23.27
C ASP A 883 1.75 3.38 -21.87
N GLU A 884 1.42 4.67 -21.81
CA GLU A 884 0.83 5.31 -20.64
C GLU A 884 -0.67 4.96 -20.58
N SER A 885 -1.03 3.87 -19.90
CA SER A 885 -2.44 3.51 -19.67
C SER A 885 -3.05 4.35 -18.54
N MET A 886 -3.75 5.43 -18.89
CA MET A 886 -4.65 6.11 -17.95
C MET A 886 -5.83 5.20 -17.57
N GLU A 887 -6.11 5.08 -16.27
CA GLU A 887 -7.47 4.84 -15.79
C GLU A 887 -8.05 6.19 -15.33
N GLY A 888 -9.22 6.57 -15.86
CA GLY A 888 -9.89 7.84 -15.57
C GLY A 888 -11.17 7.65 -14.76
N ASP A 889 -11.57 8.68 -14.03
CA ASP A 889 -12.84 8.70 -13.29
C ASP A 889 -14.06 8.84 -14.23
N ASP A 890 -15.10 8.03 -14.00
CA ASP A 890 -16.42 8.21 -14.59
C ASP A 890 -17.16 9.39 -13.93
N GLU A 891 -17.07 10.61 -14.48
CA GLU A 891 -18.12 11.64 -14.33
C GLU A 891 -18.90 11.83 -15.66
N GLU A 892 -20.23 11.85 -15.54
CA GLU A 892 -21.16 11.87 -16.68
C GLU A 892 -21.04 13.17 -17.48
N SER A 893 -20.75 13.06 -18.79
CA SER A 893 -20.96 14.14 -19.76
C SER A 893 -21.62 13.58 -21.02
N ASP A 894 -22.77 14.15 -21.39
CA ASP A 894 -23.62 13.66 -22.48
C ASP A 894 -23.71 14.70 -23.60
N HIS A 895 -23.10 14.38 -24.75
CA HIS A 895 -23.77 14.40 -26.07
C HIS A 895 -22.77 14.23 -27.24
N GLY A 896 -22.85 13.07 -27.89
CA GLY A 896 -22.74 12.86 -29.34
C GLY A 896 -21.55 13.43 -30.15
N GLU A 897 -20.64 12.55 -30.54
CA GLU A 897 -20.67 11.99 -31.91
C GLU A 897 -20.03 10.57 -31.93
N ALA A 898 -20.05 9.88 -33.07
CA ALA A 898 -20.01 8.41 -33.12
C ALA A 898 -18.64 7.74 -33.43
N ASP A 899 -18.62 6.41 -33.29
CA ASP A 899 -17.62 5.45 -33.79
C ASP A 899 -16.31 5.27 -32.98
N ALA A 900 -16.43 5.18 -31.65
CA ALA A 900 -15.41 4.55 -30.82
C ALA A 900 -15.57 3.01 -30.84
N SER A 901 -14.51 2.28 -31.17
CA SER A 901 -14.52 0.82 -31.27
C SER A 901 -14.81 0.15 -29.92
N MET A 902 -15.97 -0.49 -29.78
CA MET A 902 -16.35 -1.21 -28.56
C MET A 902 -15.41 -2.40 -28.29
N ASP A 903 -14.53 -2.26 -27.31
CA ASP A 903 -13.59 -3.32 -26.93
C ASP A 903 -14.32 -4.61 -26.53
N LEU A 904 -13.76 -5.73 -27.01
CA LEU A 904 -14.19 -7.09 -26.72
C LEU A 904 -13.63 -7.61 -25.38
N GLY A 905 -12.61 -6.93 -24.84
CA GLY A 905 -11.93 -7.23 -23.58
C GLY A 905 -10.72 -8.15 -23.76
N SER A 906 -9.58 -7.78 -23.17
CA SER A 906 -8.40 -8.64 -23.10
C SER A 906 -8.54 -9.72 -22.01
N ILE A 907 -8.00 -10.91 -22.26
CA ILE A 907 -8.01 -12.03 -21.30
C ILE A 907 -6.76 -11.92 -20.43
N SER A 908 -6.79 -11.02 -19.44
CA SER A 908 -5.65 -10.77 -18.56
C SER A 908 -5.51 -11.81 -17.44
N GLN A 909 -4.30 -11.90 -16.86
CA GLN A 909 -4.06 -12.70 -15.66
C GLN A 909 -4.89 -12.21 -14.46
N GLU A 910 -5.22 -10.92 -14.40
CA GLU A 910 -6.06 -10.35 -13.34
C GLU A 910 -7.52 -10.79 -13.46
N SER A 911 -8.07 -10.76 -14.69
CA SER A 911 -9.40 -11.29 -15.02
C SER A 911 -9.54 -12.73 -14.54
N LEU A 912 -8.56 -13.57 -14.85
CA LEU A 912 -8.49 -14.96 -14.40
C LEU A 912 -8.40 -15.13 -12.88
N THR A 913 -7.65 -14.25 -12.21
CA THR A 913 -7.55 -14.28 -10.75
C THR A 913 -8.86 -13.82 -10.08
N THR A 914 -9.73 -13.05 -10.76
CA THR A 914 -11.11 -12.84 -10.31
C THR A 914 -12.05 -14.00 -10.65
N MET A 915 -11.92 -14.61 -11.84
CA MET A 915 -12.76 -15.72 -12.30
C MET A 915 -12.69 -16.93 -11.35
N ILE A 916 -11.48 -17.39 -11.04
CA ILE A 916 -11.27 -18.62 -10.26
C ILE A 916 -11.82 -18.50 -8.81
N ARG A 917 -11.84 -17.29 -8.23
CA ARG A 917 -12.39 -17.03 -6.88
C ARG A 917 -13.90 -17.28 -6.77
N HIS A 918 -14.64 -17.32 -7.88
CA HIS A 918 -16.09 -17.48 -7.84
C HIS A 918 -16.51 -18.91 -7.44
N ASP A 919 -15.73 -19.92 -7.86
CA ASP A 919 -16.09 -21.34 -7.72
C ASP A 919 -15.72 -21.93 -6.34
N GLU A 920 -14.70 -21.38 -5.67
CA GLU A 920 -14.15 -21.97 -4.43
C GLU A 920 -14.83 -21.51 -3.12
N VAL A 921 -15.55 -20.39 -3.12
CA VAL A 921 -15.84 -19.63 -1.87
C VAL A 921 -17.27 -19.86 -1.32
N ALA A 922 -18.20 -20.48 -2.07
CA ALA A 922 -19.63 -20.43 -1.76
C ALA A 922 -20.35 -21.79 -1.57
N PRO A 923 -20.69 -22.21 -0.33
CA PRO A 923 -21.65 -23.30 -0.13
C PRO A 923 -23.06 -22.93 -0.60
N VAL A 924 -23.75 -23.90 -1.20
CA VAL A 924 -24.91 -23.77 -2.13
C VAL A 924 -26.15 -22.99 -1.64
N ARG A 925 -26.22 -22.51 -0.39
CA ARG A 925 -27.45 -21.94 0.22
C ARG A 925 -27.47 -20.41 0.42
N ALA A 926 -26.47 -19.66 -0.07
CA ALA A 926 -26.35 -18.22 0.18
C ALA A 926 -26.31 -17.30 -1.07
N ARG A 927 -26.84 -17.70 -2.23
CA ARG A 927 -26.94 -16.83 -3.46
C ARG A 927 -27.93 -15.65 -3.34
N ARG A 928 -27.97 -14.91 -2.23
CA ARG A 928 -28.80 -13.70 -2.04
C ARG A 928 -28.04 -12.62 -1.27
N ARG A 929 -27.62 -11.57 -2.01
CA ARG A 929 -26.80 -10.43 -1.55
C ARG A 929 -25.36 -10.78 -1.17
N MET A 930 -24.54 -11.07 -2.17
CA MET A 930 -23.18 -10.51 -2.17
C MET A 930 -23.24 -9.29 -3.08
N GLN A 931 -23.06 -8.10 -2.50
CA GLN A 931 -22.85 -6.86 -3.24
C GLN A 931 -21.34 -6.74 -3.47
N TYR A 932 -20.88 -6.28 -4.64
CA TYR A 932 -19.45 -6.29 -5.00
C TYR A 932 -18.62 -5.41 -4.05
N LEU A 933 -18.09 -6.02 -2.99
CA LEU A 933 -17.21 -5.38 -2.03
C LEU A 933 -15.76 -5.56 -2.48
N SER A 934 -15.34 -4.71 -3.43
CA SER A 934 -13.92 -4.61 -3.79
C SER A 934 -13.10 -4.18 -2.56
N GLY A 935 -11.91 -4.76 -2.38
CA GLY A 935 -10.92 -4.29 -1.41
C GLY A 935 -10.71 -5.07 -0.11
N LEU A 936 -11.42 -6.18 0.17
CA LEU A 936 -11.28 -6.86 1.48
C LEU A 936 -11.18 -8.40 1.46
N TRP A 937 -10.35 -8.93 0.54
CA TRP A 937 -9.84 -10.31 0.62
C TRP A 937 -8.33 -10.37 0.40
N ILE A 938 -7.57 -10.42 1.50
CA ILE A 938 -6.14 -10.79 1.45
C ILE A 938 -6.08 -12.31 1.33
N ASP A 939 -6.04 -12.82 0.10
CA ASP A 939 -5.59 -14.17 -0.19
C ASP A 939 -4.24 -14.13 -0.92
N SER A 940 -3.18 -14.28 -0.13
CA SER A 940 -1.81 -14.35 -0.64
C SER A 940 -1.55 -15.60 -1.49
N SER A 941 -2.36 -16.67 -1.36
CA SER A 941 -2.01 -17.98 -1.90
C SER A 941 -2.08 -18.05 -3.43
N GLY A 942 -3.04 -17.34 -4.03
CA GLY A 942 -3.23 -17.23 -5.48
C GLY A 942 -2.53 -16.05 -6.15
N LYS A 943 -2.28 -14.94 -5.42
CA LYS A 943 -1.54 -13.76 -5.93
C LYS A 943 -0.02 -13.84 -5.74
N LEU A 944 0.52 -14.79 -4.97
CA LEU A 944 1.97 -14.95 -4.80
C LEU A 944 2.64 -15.35 -6.13
N PRO A 945 3.56 -14.55 -6.70
CA PRO A 945 4.48 -15.04 -7.71
C PRO A 945 5.33 -16.16 -7.10
N TYR A 946 5.45 -17.26 -7.82
CA TYR A 946 6.19 -18.44 -7.38
C TYR A 946 7.71 -18.19 -7.55
N PRO A 947 8.59 -18.60 -6.62
CA PRO A 947 8.38 -19.61 -5.58
C PRO A 947 7.95 -19.10 -4.20
N HIS A 948 7.16 -19.92 -3.52
CA HIS A 948 6.82 -19.81 -2.09
C HIS A 948 8.07 -19.92 -1.16
N ASP A 949 9.19 -20.41 -1.68
CA ASP A 949 10.45 -20.58 -0.95
C ASP A 949 11.61 -20.37 -1.95
N PRO A 950 12.36 -19.25 -1.88
CA PRO A 950 13.47 -18.96 -2.79
C PRO A 950 14.79 -19.65 -2.38
N LEU A 951 14.77 -20.45 -1.32
CA LEU A 951 15.96 -21.07 -0.73
C LEU A 951 16.26 -22.55 -1.09
N PRO A 952 15.37 -23.39 -1.69
CA PRO A 952 15.64 -24.84 -1.81
C PRO A 952 16.93 -25.21 -2.53
N VAL A 953 17.27 -24.57 -3.66
CA VAL A 953 18.55 -24.81 -4.36
C VAL A 953 19.73 -24.36 -3.49
N GLY A 954 19.68 -23.15 -2.94
CA GLY A 954 20.75 -22.58 -2.13
C GLY A 954 21.04 -23.33 -0.82
N ARG A 955 19.97 -23.75 -0.11
CA ARG A 955 20.08 -24.59 1.09
C ARG A 955 20.70 -25.95 0.77
N TRP A 956 20.23 -26.62 -0.29
CA TRP A 956 20.82 -27.89 -0.72
C TRP A 956 22.30 -27.74 -1.04
N ILE A 957 22.71 -26.70 -1.79
CA ILE A 957 24.13 -26.45 -2.09
C ILE A 957 24.97 -26.18 -0.84
N LYS A 958 24.48 -25.36 0.11
CA LYS A 958 25.16 -25.10 1.40
C LYS A 958 25.35 -26.39 2.21
N THR A 959 24.36 -27.30 2.18
CA THR A 959 24.41 -28.59 2.89
C THR A 959 25.30 -29.62 2.19
N GLU A 960 25.24 -29.69 0.86
CA GLU A 960 25.89 -30.74 0.06
C GLU A 960 27.38 -30.47 -0.15
N PHE A 961 27.74 -29.25 -0.56
CA PHE A 961 29.12 -28.86 -0.84
C PHE A 961 29.81 -28.14 0.34
N GLY A 962 29.06 -27.77 1.37
CA GLY A 962 29.57 -27.07 2.56
C GLY A 962 29.80 -25.57 2.35
N PRO A 963 30.03 -24.82 3.45
CA PRO A 963 30.13 -23.35 3.41
C PRO A 963 31.46 -22.82 2.85
N ARG A 964 32.57 -23.55 3.02
CA ARG A 964 33.89 -23.22 2.47
C ARG A 964 34.18 -24.01 1.18
N SER A 965 33.27 -23.90 0.21
CA SER A 965 33.40 -24.52 -1.12
C SER A 965 33.25 -23.48 -2.22
N ARG A 966 33.95 -23.69 -3.35
CA ARG A 966 33.97 -22.74 -4.49
C ARG A 966 32.59 -22.59 -5.15
N ILE A 967 31.78 -23.66 -5.20
CA ILE A 967 30.36 -23.56 -5.63
C ILE A 967 29.59 -22.61 -4.70
N THR A 968 29.71 -22.80 -3.39
CA THR A 968 29.00 -21.99 -2.39
C THR A 968 29.47 -20.53 -2.40
N SER A 969 30.75 -20.26 -2.70
CA SER A 969 31.27 -18.89 -2.88
C SER A 969 30.70 -18.19 -4.12
N ILE A 970 30.46 -18.92 -5.21
CA ILE A 970 29.80 -18.39 -6.41
C ILE A 970 28.33 -18.07 -6.11
N PHE A 971 27.60 -19.00 -5.48
CA PHE A 971 26.20 -18.77 -5.06
C PHE A 971 26.07 -17.60 -4.07
N MET A 972 27.03 -17.44 -3.15
CA MET A 972 27.12 -16.28 -2.26
C MET A 972 27.34 -14.98 -3.03
N THR A 973 28.29 -14.95 -3.96
CA THR A 973 28.58 -13.78 -4.81
C THR A 973 27.37 -13.35 -5.64
N HIS A 974 26.64 -14.31 -6.20
CA HIS A 974 25.35 -14.07 -6.87
C HIS A 974 24.29 -13.48 -5.93
N ALA A 975 24.11 -14.04 -4.74
CA ALA A 975 23.16 -13.54 -3.74
C ALA A 975 23.47 -12.10 -3.29
N VAL A 976 24.76 -11.71 -3.26
CA VAL A 976 25.22 -10.34 -3.01
C VAL A 976 24.87 -9.40 -4.18
N ILE A 977 25.18 -9.77 -5.43
CA ILE A 977 24.94 -8.93 -6.62
C ILE A 977 23.43 -8.67 -6.84
N ASN A 978 22.59 -9.62 -6.47
CA ASN A 978 21.13 -9.56 -6.61
C ASN A 978 20.42 -9.01 -5.36
N ASP A 979 21.16 -8.73 -4.27
CA ASP A 979 20.60 -8.31 -2.98
C ASP A 979 19.49 -9.26 -2.48
N ASN A 980 19.69 -10.57 -2.60
CA ASN A 980 18.71 -11.56 -2.17
C ASN A 980 18.82 -11.77 -0.65
N ALA A 981 18.15 -10.92 0.11
CA ALA A 981 18.22 -10.89 1.58
C ALA A 981 17.91 -12.25 2.23
N ASN A 982 16.98 -13.03 1.67
CA ASN A 982 16.62 -14.37 2.15
C ASN A 982 17.79 -15.37 1.98
N MET A 983 18.44 -15.35 0.81
CA MET A 983 19.61 -16.18 0.53
C MET A 983 20.82 -15.81 1.40
N LEU A 984 21.11 -14.50 1.52
CA LEU A 984 22.19 -13.99 2.38
C LEU A 984 21.98 -14.40 3.85
N HIS A 985 20.76 -14.23 4.37
CA HIS A 985 20.37 -14.69 5.71
C HIS A 985 20.61 -16.20 5.91
N ASN A 986 20.35 -17.03 4.89
CA ASN A 986 20.64 -18.46 4.96
C ASN A 986 22.14 -18.80 4.91
N PHE A 987 22.97 -18.02 4.21
CA PHE A 987 24.41 -18.24 4.18
C PHE A 987 25.11 -17.82 5.49
N PHE A 988 24.69 -16.72 6.10
CA PHE A 988 25.27 -16.23 7.36
C PHE A 988 24.82 -17.02 8.60
N LEU A 989 23.56 -17.46 8.69
CA LEU A 989 23.04 -18.11 9.89
C LEU A 989 23.16 -19.64 9.90
N CYS A 990 23.25 -20.18 11.12
CA CYS A 990 23.14 -21.61 11.40
C CYS A 990 21.68 -21.97 11.69
N THR A 991 20.99 -22.55 10.72
CA THR A 991 19.66 -23.15 10.94
C THR A 991 19.81 -24.52 11.62
N GLY A 992 20.06 -24.51 12.94
CA GLY A 992 20.15 -25.72 13.76
C GLY A 992 20.30 -25.41 15.25
N ASP A 993 19.37 -25.88 16.07
CA ASP A 993 19.42 -25.74 17.53
C ASP A 993 20.53 -26.62 18.14
N THR A 994 21.74 -26.08 18.30
CA THR A 994 22.62 -26.36 19.46
C THR A 994 23.90 -25.51 19.46
N TYR A 995 24.31 -25.07 20.66
CA TYR A 995 25.62 -24.48 21.03
C TYR A 995 26.20 -23.32 20.20
N ARG A 996 26.43 -22.18 20.88
CA ARG A 996 27.47 -21.21 20.48
C ARG A 996 28.82 -21.92 20.44
N GLY A 997 29.44 -22.07 19.26
CA GLY A 997 30.78 -22.66 19.20
C GLY A 997 31.42 -22.90 17.82
N SER A 998 30.68 -22.94 16.71
CA SER A 998 31.26 -23.30 15.39
C SER A 998 31.19 -22.16 14.37
N SER A 999 32.32 -21.47 14.18
CA SER A 999 32.51 -20.50 13.09
C SER A 999 32.48 -21.18 11.70
N PHE A 1000 32.86 -22.46 11.63
CA PHE A 1000 33.01 -23.26 10.41
C PHE A 1000 31.72 -23.46 9.59
N MET A 1001 30.55 -23.01 10.07
CA MET A 1001 29.25 -23.17 9.40
C MET A 1001 28.74 -21.92 8.65
N ARG A 1002 29.44 -20.77 8.77
CA ARG A 1002 29.14 -19.54 8.02
C ARG A 1002 29.88 -19.52 6.68
N VAL A 1003 29.28 -18.91 5.65
CA VAL A 1003 29.99 -18.56 4.41
C VAL A 1003 30.66 -17.19 4.60
N PRO A 1004 31.98 -17.04 4.39
CA PRO A 1004 32.66 -15.77 4.62
C PRO A 1004 32.24 -14.64 3.66
N VAL A 1005 32.33 -13.40 4.14
CA VAL A 1005 32.27 -12.18 3.31
C VAL A 1005 33.70 -11.79 2.93
N THR A 1006 33.92 -11.33 1.69
CA THR A 1006 35.24 -10.95 1.17
C THR A 1006 35.26 -9.49 0.73
N LEU A 1007 36.45 -8.89 0.61
CA LEU A 1007 36.59 -7.54 0.06
C LEU A 1007 36.14 -7.48 -1.42
N LYS A 1008 36.36 -8.55 -2.19
CA LYS A 1008 35.87 -8.73 -3.56
C LYS A 1008 34.37 -8.45 -3.68
N HIS A 1009 33.55 -8.92 -2.74
CA HIS A 1009 32.10 -8.63 -2.72
C HIS A 1009 31.80 -7.12 -2.69
N PHE A 1010 32.51 -6.36 -1.85
CA PHE A 1010 32.37 -4.90 -1.79
C PHE A 1010 32.92 -4.20 -3.04
N GLN A 1011 34.00 -4.70 -3.63
CA GLN A 1011 34.57 -4.15 -4.88
C GLN A 1011 33.63 -4.37 -6.08
N MET A 1012 32.98 -5.53 -6.18
CA MET A 1012 31.96 -5.82 -7.22
C MET A 1012 30.73 -4.90 -7.07
N LEU A 1013 30.27 -4.67 -5.84
CA LEU A 1013 29.19 -3.73 -5.57
C LEU A 1013 29.58 -2.26 -5.83
N ALA A 1014 30.84 -1.88 -5.56
CA ALA A 1014 31.38 -0.57 -5.93
C ALA A 1014 31.45 -0.37 -7.45
N ARG A 1015 31.84 -1.42 -8.19
CA ARG A 1015 31.88 -1.44 -9.66
C ARG A 1015 30.48 -1.25 -10.26
N LEU A 1016 29.46 -1.88 -9.70
CA LEU A 1016 28.05 -1.73 -10.11
C LEU A 1016 27.35 -0.50 -9.50
N GLY A 1017 27.93 0.15 -8.50
CA GLY A 1017 27.32 1.26 -7.76
C GLY A 1017 26.13 0.88 -6.85
N LYS A 1018 25.81 -0.42 -6.71
CA LYS A 1018 24.70 -0.96 -5.91
C LYS A 1018 24.96 -0.89 -4.40
N THR A 1019 23.92 -0.78 -3.59
CA THR A 1019 24.03 -0.79 -2.12
C THR A 1019 24.43 -2.16 -1.57
N PRO A 1020 25.48 -2.28 -0.73
CA PRO A 1020 25.75 -3.51 0.01
C PRO A 1020 24.65 -3.77 1.05
N ASN A 1021 24.24 -5.04 1.15
CA ASN A 1021 23.20 -5.48 2.06
C ASN A 1021 23.62 -5.33 3.53
N LEU A 1022 22.69 -4.92 4.40
CA LEU A 1022 22.97 -4.64 5.81
C LEU A 1022 23.55 -5.84 6.57
N PHE A 1023 23.18 -7.08 6.22
CA PHE A 1023 23.74 -8.28 6.84
C PHE A 1023 25.26 -8.39 6.65
N MET A 1024 25.83 -7.90 5.54
CA MET A 1024 27.28 -7.91 5.33
C MET A 1024 28.02 -7.00 6.32
N TYR A 1025 27.42 -5.87 6.68
CA TYR A 1025 27.99 -4.98 7.70
C TYR A 1025 27.83 -5.56 9.12
N HIS A 1026 26.71 -6.24 9.41
CA HIS A 1026 26.48 -6.90 10.70
C HIS A 1026 27.50 -8.02 10.98
N GLU A 1027 27.84 -8.84 9.99
CA GLU A 1027 28.89 -9.86 10.13
C GLU A 1027 30.27 -9.23 10.46
N ILE A 1028 30.58 -8.06 9.88
CA ILE A 1028 31.80 -7.30 10.21
C ILE A 1028 31.74 -6.74 11.64
N GLU A 1029 30.58 -6.27 12.13
CA GLU A 1029 30.40 -5.79 13.51
C GLU A 1029 30.55 -6.92 14.57
N GLU A 1030 30.03 -8.12 14.27
CA GLU A 1030 30.28 -9.32 15.09
C GLU A 1030 31.78 -9.64 15.17
N GLY A 1031 32.52 -9.40 14.08
CA GLY A 1031 33.97 -9.49 14.00
C GLY A 1031 34.47 -10.63 13.12
N THR A 1032 33.84 -10.85 11.96
CA THR A 1032 34.30 -11.83 10.97
C THR A 1032 35.76 -11.65 10.59
N GLU A 1033 36.40 -12.79 10.28
CA GLU A 1033 37.73 -12.86 9.67
C GLU A 1033 37.80 -11.96 8.42
N PHE A 1034 38.98 -11.39 8.14
CA PHE A 1034 39.21 -10.52 6.99
C PHE A 1034 39.83 -11.33 5.85
N TYR A 1035 39.17 -11.33 4.70
CA TYR A 1035 39.59 -12.01 3.47
C TYR A 1035 39.45 -11.06 2.28
N ILE A 1036 40.45 -11.03 1.40
CA ILE A 1036 40.46 -10.19 0.20
C ILE A 1036 39.53 -10.81 -0.84
N ASP A 1037 39.72 -12.10 -1.12
CA ASP A 1037 38.95 -12.90 -2.07
C ASP A 1037 38.50 -14.25 -1.45
N GLU A 1038 37.86 -15.08 -2.28
CA GLU A 1038 37.41 -16.43 -1.90
C GLU A 1038 38.54 -17.46 -1.82
N GLU A 1039 39.68 -17.23 -2.49
CA GLU A 1039 40.82 -18.16 -2.49
C GLU A 1039 41.61 -18.07 -1.17
N ASP A 1040 41.70 -16.90 -0.52
CA ASP A 1040 42.30 -16.74 0.81
C ASP A 1040 41.78 -17.78 1.82
N TYR A 1041 40.45 -17.90 1.97
CA TYR A 1041 39.85 -18.82 2.95
C TYR A 1041 39.79 -20.27 2.46
N LEU A 1042 39.74 -20.51 1.14
CA LEU A 1042 39.88 -21.85 0.54
C LEU A 1042 41.31 -22.40 0.67
N GLN A 1043 42.31 -21.53 0.86
CA GLN A 1043 43.69 -21.91 1.11
C GLN A 1043 44.04 -22.00 2.60
N ALA A 1044 43.40 -21.21 3.48
CA ALA A 1044 43.65 -21.21 4.92
C ALA A 1044 43.50 -22.61 5.57
N ASP A 1045 42.46 -23.38 5.22
CA ASP A 1045 42.24 -24.73 5.78
C ASP A 1045 43.33 -25.74 5.39
N LYS A 1046 44.06 -25.51 4.28
CA LYS A 1046 45.23 -26.33 3.89
C LYS A 1046 46.43 -26.13 4.83
N VAL A 1047 46.46 -25.03 5.59
CA VAL A 1047 47.51 -24.70 6.56
C VAL A 1047 47.15 -25.18 7.97
N GLU A 1048 45.89 -25.01 8.39
CA GLU A 1048 45.34 -25.53 9.65
C GLU A 1048 45.54 -27.05 9.82
N GLY A 1049 45.42 -27.81 8.72
CA GLY A 1049 45.60 -29.27 8.70
C GLY A 1049 46.97 -29.77 9.19
N LYS A 1050 47.99 -28.90 9.28
CA LYS A 1050 49.30 -29.23 9.87
C LYS A 1050 49.46 -28.83 11.34
N ARG A 1051 48.52 -28.09 11.94
CA ARG A 1051 48.61 -27.59 13.33
C ARG A 1051 47.80 -28.39 14.35
N LYS A 1052 46.74 -29.10 13.93
CA LYS A 1052 45.90 -29.94 14.79
C LYS A 1052 46.58 -31.29 15.19
N ALA A 1053 47.79 -31.22 15.75
CA ALA A 1053 48.65 -32.38 16.03
C ALA A 1053 49.45 -32.32 17.36
N VAL A 1054 49.12 -31.40 18.29
CA VAL A 1054 49.68 -31.40 19.66
C VAL A 1054 48.55 -31.27 20.69
N LYS A 1055 48.61 -32.15 21.71
CA LYS A 1055 47.68 -32.37 22.83
C LYS A 1055 46.72 -31.23 23.22
N ALA A 1056 45.46 -31.60 23.41
CA ALA A 1056 44.58 -30.99 24.41
C ALA A 1056 44.78 -31.66 25.77
N GLU A 1057 44.54 -30.93 26.87
CA GLU A 1057 44.27 -31.49 28.20
C GLU A 1057 43.40 -30.50 29.00
N THR A 1058 42.59 -31.02 29.92
CA THR A 1058 41.40 -30.33 30.46
C THR A 1058 41.53 -30.04 31.95
N ALA A 1059 41.04 -28.88 32.44
CA ALA A 1059 40.18 -28.78 33.64
C ALA A 1059 39.88 -27.33 34.08
N SER A 1060 38.79 -27.19 34.85
CA SER A 1060 38.35 -26.01 35.59
C SER A 1060 39.22 -25.70 36.82
N ALA A 1061 39.33 -24.42 37.19
CA ALA A 1061 39.97 -23.98 38.43
C ALA A 1061 38.99 -23.89 39.63
N PRO A 1062 39.44 -24.24 40.85
CA PRO A 1062 38.82 -23.83 42.10
C PRO A 1062 39.69 -22.83 42.92
N LEU A 1063 39.03 -22.04 43.77
CA LEU A 1063 39.63 -21.30 44.89
C LEU A 1063 39.84 -22.31 46.08
N CYS A 1064 40.66 -22.09 47.12
CA CYS A 1064 41.35 -20.90 47.61
C CYS A 1064 42.55 -21.25 48.53
N SER A 1065 43.40 -20.25 48.81
CA SER A 1065 44.14 -20.01 50.07
C SER A 1065 45.30 -20.91 50.56
N SER A 1066 46.35 -20.24 51.06
CA SER A 1066 47.31 -20.66 52.11
C SER A 1066 48.33 -21.79 51.78
N SER A 1067 49.57 -21.77 52.28
CA SER A 1067 50.44 -20.68 52.83
C SER A 1067 51.86 -21.24 53.09
N ARG A 1068 52.85 -20.34 53.33
CA ARG A 1068 54.24 -20.63 53.80
C ARG A 1068 55.17 -21.37 52.82
N VAL A 1069 56.51 -21.25 52.88
CA VAL A 1069 57.47 -20.15 53.24
C VAL A 1069 58.90 -20.67 52.97
N LYS A 1070 59.92 -19.79 52.84
CA LYS A 1070 61.39 -20.09 52.77
C LYS A 1070 61.90 -20.76 51.46
N GLN A 1071 63.16 -20.59 51.01
CA GLN A 1071 64.20 -19.55 51.26
C GLN A 1071 65.24 -19.58 50.10
N GLU A 1072 66.22 -18.67 50.13
CA GLU A 1072 67.57 -18.77 49.52
C GLU A 1072 67.79 -18.57 48.00
N SER A 1073 68.44 -17.44 47.71
CA SER A 1073 69.35 -17.13 46.58
C SER A 1073 70.80 -17.55 46.94
N PRO A 1074 71.88 -17.38 46.11
CA PRO A 1074 71.98 -16.57 44.89
C PRO A 1074 72.85 -17.15 43.72
N SER A 1075 73.10 -16.28 42.73
CA SER A 1075 74.36 -16.08 41.94
C SER A 1075 74.42 -16.64 40.51
N SER A 1076 75.22 -16.13 39.55
CA SER A 1076 75.72 -14.75 39.26
C SER A 1076 76.46 -14.70 37.90
N SER A 1077 76.67 -13.50 37.33
CA SER A 1077 77.76 -13.10 36.39
C SER A 1077 77.74 -13.46 34.87
N THR A 1078 77.97 -12.44 34.02
CA THR A 1078 78.84 -12.32 32.79
C THR A 1078 78.87 -13.38 31.67
N SER A 1079 79.21 -13.13 30.38
CA SER A 1079 79.35 -11.95 29.46
C SER A 1079 79.76 -12.50 28.04
N GLY A 1080 79.87 -11.78 26.91
CA GLY A 1080 79.56 -10.39 26.52
C GLY A 1080 80.35 -9.90 25.26
N VAL A 1081 79.95 -8.74 24.69
CA VAL A 1081 80.71 -7.85 23.76
C VAL A 1081 80.97 -8.28 22.28
N ARG A 1082 80.48 -7.46 21.31
CA ARG A 1082 81.20 -6.79 20.17
C ARG A 1082 80.23 -6.37 19.04
N ARG A 1083 80.43 -5.37 18.15
CA ARG A 1083 81.09 -4.04 18.03
C ARG A 1083 81.33 -3.78 16.52
N ARG A 1084 80.82 -2.66 15.93
CA ARG A 1084 81.20 -1.96 14.64
C ARG A 1084 79.95 -1.58 13.80
N LYS A 1085 79.91 -0.51 12.97
CA LYS A 1085 80.58 0.83 12.96
C LYS A 1085 79.84 1.76 11.95
N ARG A 1086 79.76 3.09 12.18
CA ARG A 1086 79.21 4.10 11.23
C ARG A 1086 80.26 4.57 10.19
N PRO A 1087 79.83 5.20 9.07
CA PRO A 1087 79.92 6.67 8.90
C PRO A 1087 78.54 7.31 8.56
N ARG A 1088 78.19 8.61 8.75
CA ARG A 1088 78.81 9.94 8.44
C ARG A 1088 78.96 10.15 6.92
N ARG A 1089 78.58 11.27 6.27
CA ARG A 1089 78.36 12.72 6.61
C ARG A 1089 77.12 13.24 5.80
N SER A 1090 76.64 14.49 5.81
CA SER A 1090 76.89 15.79 6.51
C SER A 1090 75.58 16.62 6.43
N ALA A 1091 75.11 17.32 7.47
CA ALA A 1091 75.38 18.73 7.82
C ALA A 1091 75.06 19.72 6.68
N THR A 1092 74.28 20.80 6.87
CA THR A 1092 74.41 21.96 7.80
C THR A 1092 73.10 22.80 7.74
N SER A 1093 72.77 23.85 8.51
CA SER A 1093 73.05 24.39 9.88
C SER A 1093 72.17 25.70 10.03
N VAL A 1094 72.14 26.59 11.04
CA VAL A 1094 72.84 26.80 12.32
C VAL A 1094 72.03 27.75 13.25
N LYS A 1095 71.90 27.45 14.56
CA LYS A 1095 72.01 28.36 15.76
C LYS A 1095 71.14 29.67 15.91
N SER A 1096 70.98 30.30 17.09
CA SER A 1096 71.20 29.98 18.53
C SER A 1096 70.66 31.10 19.47
N TYR A 1097 70.90 30.96 20.80
CA TYR A 1097 70.66 31.89 21.94
C TYR A 1097 69.23 31.90 22.53
N ALA A 1098 68.97 32.10 23.84
CA ALA A 1098 69.75 32.03 25.11
C ALA A 1098 68.75 32.15 26.30
N VAL A 1099 68.77 31.36 27.40
CA VAL A 1099 69.63 31.45 28.63
C VAL A 1099 69.45 32.79 29.40
N PRO A 1100 69.12 32.83 30.72
CA PRO A 1100 68.62 31.77 31.63
C PRO A 1100 67.60 32.23 32.74
N ASP A 1101 67.39 31.35 33.75
CA ASP A 1101 67.08 31.54 35.19
C ASP A 1101 65.95 32.46 35.73
N SER A 1102 65.07 31.88 36.57
CA SER A 1102 64.92 32.24 38.00
C SER A 1102 63.96 31.27 38.74
N ASP A 1103 64.45 30.74 39.86
CA ASP A 1103 63.87 30.08 41.05
C ASP A 1103 62.35 30.30 41.35
N ASP A 1104 61.59 29.44 42.07
CA ASP A 1104 62.00 28.63 43.25
C ASP A 1104 60.98 27.52 43.67
N GLU A 1105 61.38 26.67 44.64
CA GLU A 1105 60.58 25.85 45.61
C GLU A 1105 59.45 24.84 45.19
N ALA A 1106 59.83 23.57 45.07
CA ALA A 1106 59.48 22.44 45.97
C ALA A 1106 58.13 21.62 45.93
N ILE A 1107 58.26 20.40 46.50
CA ILE A 1107 57.25 19.41 47.01
C ILE A 1107 56.61 18.39 46.01
N ALA A 1108 57.19 17.17 46.00
CA ALA A 1108 56.61 15.83 46.23
C ALA A 1108 55.31 15.35 45.49
N ASP A 1109 55.12 14.05 45.15
CA ASP A 1109 55.88 12.80 45.43
C ASP A 1109 55.84 11.84 44.20
N GLU A 1110 56.58 10.71 44.26
CA GLU A 1110 56.67 9.66 43.22
C GLU A 1110 55.53 8.62 43.29
N GLU A 1111 55.14 8.00 42.17
CA GLU A 1111 54.78 6.55 42.14
C GLU A 1111 54.83 5.91 40.73
N ASP A 1112 55.29 4.66 40.70
CA ASP A 1112 55.63 3.71 39.61
C ASP A 1112 55.08 3.83 38.16
N ILE A 1113 55.99 3.68 37.19
CA ILE A 1113 55.69 3.44 35.76
C ILE A 1113 55.68 1.93 35.44
N VAL A 1114 54.49 1.38 35.14
CA VAL A 1114 54.33 0.01 34.61
C VAL A 1114 54.20 0.03 33.08
N THR A 1115 55.11 -0.65 32.37
CA THR A 1115 55.10 -0.72 30.90
C THR A 1115 53.96 -1.61 30.36
N ARG A 1116 52.97 -0.99 29.68
CA ARG A 1116 51.86 -1.68 29.00
C ARG A 1116 52.33 -2.33 27.67
N PRO A 1117 51.81 -3.51 27.28
CA PRO A 1117 52.15 -4.15 25.99
C PRO A 1117 51.44 -3.49 24.80
N ARG A 1118 52.03 -3.58 23.60
CA ARG A 1118 51.42 -3.05 22.36
C ARG A 1118 50.18 -3.85 21.93
N PRO A 1119 49.12 -3.19 21.42
CA PRO A 1119 47.93 -3.87 20.92
C PRO A 1119 48.21 -4.62 19.60
N VAL A 1120 47.43 -5.66 19.34
CA VAL A 1120 47.39 -6.39 18.06
C VAL A 1120 46.16 -5.93 17.28
N GLU A 1121 46.30 -5.72 15.97
CA GLU A 1121 45.19 -5.32 15.11
C GLU A 1121 44.07 -6.38 15.08
N SER A 1122 42.83 -5.92 15.23
CA SER A 1122 41.62 -6.73 15.08
C SER A 1122 41.17 -6.82 13.61
N HIS A 1123 40.42 -7.88 13.26
CA HIS A 1123 39.85 -8.00 11.91
C HIS A 1123 38.92 -6.84 11.54
N VAL A 1124 38.20 -6.27 12.51
CA VAL A 1124 37.32 -5.10 12.30
C VAL A 1124 38.12 -3.87 11.86
N GLN A 1125 39.31 -3.65 12.41
CA GLN A 1125 40.20 -2.56 11.98
C GLN A 1125 40.67 -2.76 10.52
N LYS A 1126 40.99 -4.00 10.13
CA LYS A 1126 41.38 -4.31 8.73
C LYS A 1126 40.23 -4.06 7.76
N TRP A 1127 39.01 -4.44 8.13
CA TRP A 1127 37.80 -4.07 7.40
C TRP A 1127 37.61 -2.55 7.31
N ILE A 1128 37.75 -1.80 8.42
CA ILE A 1128 37.62 -0.32 8.44
C ILE A 1128 38.66 0.35 7.54
N THR A 1129 39.91 -0.13 7.53
CA THR A 1129 41.00 0.39 6.70
C THR A 1129 40.70 0.19 5.22
N HIS A 1130 40.48 -1.04 4.76
CA HIS A 1130 40.27 -1.32 3.33
C HIS A 1130 38.94 -0.80 2.79
N LEU A 1131 37.87 -0.79 3.60
CA LEU A 1131 36.63 -0.10 3.23
C LEU A 1131 36.82 1.43 3.21
N GLY A 1132 37.77 1.97 3.98
CA GLY A 1132 38.17 3.38 3.97
C GLY A 1132 38.93 3.77 2.70
N GLU A 1133 39.82 2.91 2.23
CA GLU A 1133 40.50 3.05 0.93
C GLU A 1133 39.47 3.04 -0.22
N LEU A 1134 38.56 2.06 -0.22
CA LEU A 1134 37.47 1.95 -1.21
C LEU A 1134 36.54 3.18 -1.20
N LEU A 1135 36.32 3.78 -0.02
CA LEU A 1135 35.59 5.06 0.09
C LEU A 1135 36.40 6.23 -0.50
N LYS A 1136 37.72 6.32 -0.25
CA LYS A 1136 38.60 7.33 -0.88
C LYS A 1136 38.60 7.20 -2.41
N GLU A 1137 38.52 5.98 -2.95
CA GLU A 1137 38.40 5.70 -4.38
C GLU A 1137 37.08 6.21 -4.98
N GLU A 1138 35.93 5.92 -4.34
CA GLU A 1138 34.64 6.43 -4.79
C GLU A 1138 34.55 7.97 -4.69
N GLN A 1139 35.17 8.59 -3.67
CA GLN A 1139 35.32 10.05 -3.60
C GLN A 1139 36.11 10.60 -4.82
N ARG A 1140 37.16 9.89 -5.26
CA ARG A 1140 37.92 10.23 -6.48
C ARG A 1140 37.03 10.15 -7.72
N LYS A 1141 36.37 9.00 -7.96
CA LYS A 1141 35.42 8.82 -9.08
C LYS A 1141 34.32 9.88 -9.11
N PHE A 1142 33.77 10.25 -7.95
CA PHE A 1142 32.76 11.31 -7.85
C PHE A 1142 33.31 12.70 -8.20
N ARG A 1143 34.51 13.06 -7.71
CA ARG A 1143 35.19 14.33 -8.07
C ARG A 1143 35.51 14.38 -9.57
N ASP A 1144 35.98 13.28 -10.14
CA ASP A 1144 36.33 13.21 -11.57
C ASP A 1144 35.09 13.25 -12.47
N LYS A 1145 34.02 12.52 -12.12
CA LYS A 1145 32.73 12.59 -12.86
C LYS A 1145 32.09 13.98 -12.75
N LYS A 1146 32.21 14.65 -11.59
CA LYS A 1146 31.82 16.07 -11.45
C LYS A 1146 32.64 16.97 -12.37
N LYS A 1147 33.97 16.83 -12.37
CA LYS A 1147 34.87 17.63 -13.22
C LYS A 1147 34.61 17.40 -14.71
N LYS A 1148 34.40 16.15 -15.16
CA LYS A 1148 33.99 15.83 -16.54
C LYS A 1148 32.70 16.56 -16.91
N MET A 1149 31.67 16.50 -16.07
CA MET A 1149 30.38 17.16 -16.31
C MET A 1149 30.48 18.70 -16.29
N GLU A 1150 31.27 19.28 -15.38
CA GLU A 1150 31.52 20.73 -15.32
C GLU A 1150 32.34 21.26 -16.51
N MET A 1151 33.12 20.40 -17.18
CA MET A 1151 33.82 20.73 -18.45
C MET A 1151 32.95 20.53 -19.71
N LEU A 1152 31.85 19.78 -19.61
CA LEU A 1152 30.87 19.58 -20.69
C LEU A 1152 29.73 20.60 -20.66
N SER A 1153 29.47 21.22 -19.50
CA SER A 1153 28.45 22.27 -19.33
C SER A 1153 28.94 23.66 -19.74
N GLU A 1154 28.02 24.51 -20.21
CA GLU A 1154 28.32 25.89 -20.59
C GLU A 1154 28.96 26.73 -19.44
N PRO A 1155 29.87 27.67 -19.75
CA PRO A 1155 30.60 28.46 -18.75
C PRO A 1155 29.69 29.24 -17.78
N GLY A 1156 29.57 28.74 -16.55
CA GLY A 1156 28.77 29.33 -15.47
C GLY A 1156 27.69 28.39 -14.93
N THR A 1157 27.30 27.37 -15.69
CA THR A 1157 26.29 26.39 -15.29
C THR A 1157 26.89 25.33 -14.36
N LYS A 1158 26.33 25.18 -13.15
CA LYS A 1158 26.82 24.20 -12.15
C LYS A 1158 26.23 22.81 -12.39
N ALA A 1159 27.01 21.91 -12.98
CA ALA A 1159 26.58 20.53 -13.24
C ALA A 1159 26.25 19.76 -11.95
N ARG A 1160 25.01 19.23 -11.85
CA ARG A 1160 24.50 18.49 -10.68
C ARG A 1160 24.76 16.99 -10.81
N VAL A 1161 25.92 16.52 -10.35
CA VAL A 1161 26.26 15.08 -10.34
C VAL A 1161 25.75 14.39 -9.07
N THR A 1162 25.07 13.25 -9.22
CA THR A 1162 24.59 12.42 -8.11
C THR A 1162 25.62 11.38 -7.68
N LYS A 1163 25.79 11.22 -6.35
CA LYS A 1163 26.59 10.14 -5.73
C LYS A 1163 25.95 8.77 -6.02
N SER A 1164 26.76 7.73 -6.20
CA SER A 1164 26.32 6.32 -6.26
C SER A 1164 25.69 5.90 -4.93
N ASP A 1165 24.80 4.91 -4.97
CA ASP A 1165 24.12 4.42 -3.77
C ASP A 1165 25.04 3.52 -2.92
N PHE A 1166 25.97 2.80 -3.56
CA PHE A 1166 27.16 2.25 -2.90
C PHE A 1166 27.89 3.29 -2.05
N PHE A 1167 28.24 4.46 -2.63
CA PHE A 1167 28.95 5.51 -1.91
C PHE A 1167 28.16 6.05 -0.70
N LYS A 1168 26.84 6.24 -0.86
CA LYS A 1168 25.97 6.69 0.25
C LYS A 1168 25.96 5.65 1.38
N SER A 1169 25.77 4.38 1.05
CA SER A 1169 25.75 3.26 2.01
C SER A 1169 27.10 3.13 2.73
N LEU A 1170 28.20 3.03 1.99
CA LEU A 1170 29.54 2.89 2.54
C LEU A 1170 29.93 4.07 3.44
N SER A 1171 29.66 5.31 3.01
CA SER A 1171 29.94 6.51 3.80
C SER A 1171 29.13 6.59 5.11
N SER A 1172 27.97 5.93 5.19
CA SER A 1172 27.16 5.86 6.40
C SER A 1172 27.63 4.72 7.31
N ASN A 1173 27.73 3.51 6.76
CA ASN A 1173 27.99 2.31 7.55
C ASN A 1173 29.44 2.23 8.04
N LEU A 1174 30.42 2.74 7.29
CA LEU A 1174 31.81 2.84 7.77
C LEU A 1174 31.93 3.75 9.01
N ARG A 1175 31.07 4.77 9.12
CA ARG A 1175 31.00 5.63 10.31
C ARG A 1175 30.44 4.88 11.53
N ASN A 1176 29.50 3.96 11.31
CA ASN A 1176 28.98 3.08 12.35
C ASN A 1176 30.04 2.04 12.76
N LEU A 1177 30.74 1.43 11.80
CA LEU A 1177 31.84 0.48 12.07
C LEU A 1177 32.95 1.10 12.94
N ARG A 1178 33.45 2.29 12.58
CA ARG A 1178 34.43 3.02 13.40
C ARG A 1178 33.93 3.24 14.82
N ARG A 1179 32.70 3.76 14.96
CA ARG A 1179 32.08 3.98 16.27
C ARG A 1179 31.89 2.69 17.07
N ALA A 1180 31.55 1.58 16.42
CA ALA A 1180 31.42 0.28 17.07
C ALA A 1180 32.80 -0.25 17.52
N GLU A 1181 33.87 -0.02 16.76
CA GLU A 1181 35.25 -0.30 17.19
C GLU A 1181 35.64 0.58 18.39
N ASP A 1182 35.37 1.88 18.34
CA ASP A 1182 35.63 2.84 19.43
C ASP A 1182 34.93 2.39 20.72
N GLU A 1183 33.63 2.08 20.65
CA GLU A 1183 32.84 1.62 21.81
C GLU A 1183 33.33 0.26 22.33
N LYS A 1184 33.74 -0.66 21.43
CA LYS A 1184 34.36 -1.95 21.79
C LYS A 1184 35.73 -1.76 22.45
N ARG A 1185 36.56 -0.83 21.99
CA ARG A 1185 37.86 -0.49 22.60
C ARG A 1185 37.73 0.24 23.93
N MET A 1186 36.80 1.19 24.05
CA MET A 1186 36.47 1.81 25.35
C MET A 1186 36.05 0.76 26.39
N SER A 1187 35.31 -0.28 25.97
CA SER A 1187 34.91 -1.38 26.86
C SER A 1187 36.05 -2.33 27.27
N LEU A 1188 37.11 -2.45 26.45
CA LEU A 1188 38.24 -3.37 26.67
C LEU A 1188 39.45 -2.71 27.35
N TYR A 1189 39.67 -1.42 27.11
CA TYR A 1189 40.91 -0.71 27.46
C TYR A 1189 40.69 0.54 28.32
N GLY A 1190 39.45 0.99 28.52
CA GLY A 1190 39.12 2.17 29.30
C GLY A 1190 39.42 3.51 28.59
N PRO A 1191 39.11 4.65 29.23
CA PRO A 1191 39.16 5.97 28.60
C PRO A 1191 40.58 6.56 28.45
N GLU A 1192 41.57 6.04 29.17
CA GLU A 1192 42.94 6.61 29.22
C GLU A 1192 43.74 6.46 27.91
N ILE A 1193 43.39 5.49 27.05
CA ILE A 1193 44.17 5.13 25.86
C ILE A 1193 43.76 5.95 24.61
N LEU A 1194 42.83 6.90 24.75
CA LEU A 1194 42.18 7.60 23.63
C LEU A 1194 42.94 8.83 23.07
N GLN A 1195 44.14 9.19 23.54
CA GLN A 1195 44.77 10.48 23.20
C GLN A 1195 46.08 10.44 22.39
N ASP A 1196 46.88 9.35 22.43
CA ASP A 1196 48.29 9.42 21.99
C ASP A 1196 48.66 8.74 20.66
N GLU A 1197 47.82 7.86 20.07
CA GLU A 1197 48.20 7.05 18.88
C GLU A 1197 47.32 7.23 17.62
N PHE A 1198 46.53 8.31 17.53
CA PHE A 1198 45.93 8.73 16.25
C PHE A 1198 46.42 10.12 15.85
N SER A 1199 47.43 10.13 14.97
CA SER A 1199 47.81 11.34 14.23
C SER A 1199 46.61 11.83 13.42
N ASP A 1200 46.28 13.12 13.51
CA ASP A 1200 45.43 13.76 12.52
C ASP A 1200 46.11 13.64 11.13
N ASP A 1201 45.46 12.93 10.21
CA ASP A 1201 45.74 13.00 8.76
C ASP A 1201 45.02 14.29 8.29
N ASP A 1202 45.77 15.35 7.96
CA ASP A 1202 45.31 16.76 7.83
C ASP A 1202 44.16 17.04 6.82
N ASP A 1203 43.62 16.03 6.13
CA ASP A 1203 42.61 16.16 5.05
C ASP A 1203 41.14 16.14 5.53
N ASP A 1204 40.81 15.68 6.76
CA ASP A 1204 39.41 15.49 7.21
C ASP A 1204 38.80 16.75 7.90
N ASP A 1205 39.57 17.83 8.12
CA ASP A 1205 39.16 18.99 8.93
C ASP A 1205 38.11 19.91 8.24
N ASP A 1206 37.92 19.80 6.91
CA ASP A 1206 36.93 20.60 6.16
C ASP A 1206 35.46 20.24 6.50
N TYR A 1207 35.23 19.16 7.27
CA TYR A 1207 33.91 18.78 7.79
C TYR A 1207 33.62 19.20 9.24
N ARG A 1208 34.58 19.81 9.97
CA ARG A 1208 34.30 20.43 11.29
C ARG A 1208 33.60 21.78 11.09
N GLN A 1209 32.27 21.80 11.28
CA GLN A 1209 31.44 23.00 11.08
C GLN A 1209 31.91 24.22 11.90
N LYS A 1210 32.52 25.19 11.22
CA LYS A 1210 32.90 26.51 11.78
C LYS A 1210 31.68 27.20 12.40
N ALA A 1211 31.68 27.34 13.73
CA ALA A 1211 30.62 28.01 14.48
C ALA A 1211 30.44 29.47 14.00
N ARG A 1212 29.30 29.76 13.37
CA ARG A 1212 29.01 31.07 12.74
C ARG A 1212 28.91 32.19 13.79
N THR A 1213 30.01 32.91 14.00
CA THR A 1213 30.04 34.13 14.80
C THR A 1213 29.19 35.24 14.16
N LYS A 1214 28.36 35.91 14.97
CA LYS A 1214 27.42 36.95 14.51
C LYS A 1214 28.15 38.25 14.15
N LYS A 1215 28.67 38.38 12.93
CA LYS A 1215 29.22 39.65 12.43
C LYS A 1215 28.09 40.64 12.13
N ARG A 1216 27.99 41.67 12.97
CA ARG A 1216 26.99 42.75 12.94
C ARG A 1216 27.34 43.74 11.80
N LYS A 1217 26.57 43.75 10.70
CA LYS A 1217 26.71 44.77 9.65
C LYS A 1217 26.04 46.08 10.09
N THR A 1218 26.83 47.09 10.44
CA THR A 1218 26.39 48.49 10.44
C THR A 1218 26.46 49.04 9.02
N THR A 1219 25.41 49.73 8.58
CA THR A 1219 25.44 50.52 7.35
C THR A 1219 26.28 51.78 7.54
N LYS A 1220 27.07 52.12 6.53
CA LYS A 1220 27.54 53.49 6.25
C LYS A 1220 27.35 53.76 4.76
N SER A 1221 27.17 55.03 4.43
CA SER A 1221 26.71 55.51 3.13
C SER A 1221 27.82 55.76 2.12
N SER A 1222 27.55 55.39 0.87
CA SER A 1222 27.95 56.08 -0.35
C SER A 1222 26.91 55.74 -1.41
#